data_AF-A0A2M9YCV0-F1
#
_entry.id   AF-A0A2M9YCV0-F1
#
_cell.length_a   1.000
_cell.length_b   1.000
_cell.length_c   1.000
_cell.angle_alpha   90.00
_cell.angle_beta   90.00
_cell.angle_gamma   90.00
#
_symmetry.space_group_name_H-M   'P 1'
#
loop_
_entity.id
_entity.type
_entity.pdbx_description
1 polymer ?
#
loop_
_entity_poly.entity_id
_entity_poly.type
_entity_poly.pdbx_seq_one_letter_code
_entity_poly.pdbx_strand_id
1 'polypeptide(L)'
;MVTLKNFLPKLYSALLIIFTLSTMGCYTRPKKSGILDFMNISNFVSYLTGTAFPLNVQVNGLTNSGTLIVELGSTGEQLTFSAAGSDSFSGYYDPNIVYTLSIITQPSTLPTQTCVISNPNLTLTFASTTFVVNCAENWYKANVTVTGIDSTNTTDLQIYNNGTDLKTRTSNGTVSFDVGDGLPYDITIGTVPTVPSTHTCQVVTSPANGTIAAADVNLQISCLSLMKTSVPVAGAFFPSTKAMVFTFSGPVTGCSLDATGGGPPYSAGTASGSPGVTYAGKTAVVAPTSLPWSFGALSFPLDVVFILTGCKDAVALANNGATISLNVKMMDGDVYFISDTSGNDSNSCMDPSDSCKTIQTGVNQCTSSSVCTVFVEGGDYIISGTTSPITLNSSGGVRLLGSFDSAFTTQDLTGTPTRIVDNRNVAQCPGTVLSSNECAPITITASGMAGDSTKAHMVQGFSIFADETKQNAFGIRILNGDANSYVYIYANYISGGEGGLGVENAAGTRGGIYLLSSPSNNQIDTNVIKGGFGALSSSAVYSYNSNVYLLRNRISGDKAVNDSHSVLLVNFIDRLVAVINNTMNFRQYTDGSVTSTFTYGIRNEENTALIKHYIAGNTIYSNGAAGGSNYGIYMTGVATNAQITNNLIQAPGSNGVCTSFSTTPSGSAIFRGNSLDCPSGKTVTSGATNFTVFCSGNGTFNITGLCLVANAFMNDVLTATRSNQNFVTTPTFNGYPPLQPWLSLNTATGGPCNIAFGGVETSAYLNSFDPIYKLDAVIGAPITRTTSSGGTTPSGSDGYSIGAFELDDPGCF
;
A
#
# COMPACT_ATOMS: atom_id res chain seq x y z
N MET A 1 44.90 -126.01 67.33
CA MET A 1 45.99 -126.04 66.34
C MET A 1 45.69 -125.04 65.24
N VAL A 2 46.65 -124.14 64.99
CA VAL A 2 46.81 -123.20 63.87
C VAL A 2 45.75 -122.09 63.66
N THR A 3 46.24 -120.88 63.92
CA THR A 3 45.77 -119.53 63.57
C THR A 3 45.47 -119.31 62.08
N LEU A 4 44.40 -118.57 61.76
CA LEU A 4 44.31 -117.80 60.51
C LEU A 4 43.41 -116.54 60.65
N LYS A 5 43.86 -115.58 61.48
CA LYS A 5 43.49 -114.16 61.31
C LYS A 5 44.24 -113.65 60.07
N ASN A 6 43.54 -113.36 58.97
CA ASN A 6 43.91 -112.40 57.88
C ASN A 6 43.35 -112.72 56.48
N PHE A 7 42.20 -113.39 56.32
CA PHE A 7 41.68 -113.71 54.98
C PHE A 7 40.29 -113.14 54.61
N LEU A 8 39.67 -112.29 55.43
CA LEU A 8 38.38 -111.67 55.10
C LEU A 8 38.39 -110.21 54.55
N PRO A 9 39.39 -109.33 54.77
CA PRO A 9 39.28 -107.93 54.35
C PRO A 9 39.66 -107.65 52.88
N LYS A 10 40.05 -108.66 52.08
CA LYS A 10 40.48 -108.46 50.68
C LYS A 10 39.46 -108.84 49.62
N LEU A 11 38.33 -109.44 49.98
CA LEU A 11 37.24 -109.76 49.04
C LEU A 11 36.12 -108.69 49.05
N TYR A 12 35.96 -107.96 50.16
CA TYR A 12 34.96 -106.88 50.28
C TYR A 12 35.36 -105.59 49.54
N SER A 13 36.66 -105.22 49.50
CA SER A 13 37.11 -104.05 48.74
C SER A 13 37.04 -104.23 47.22
N ALA A 14 37.12 -105.47 46.71
CA ALA A 14 37.04 -105.72 45.27
C ALA A 14 35.61 -105.65 44.73
N LEU A 15 34.60 -106.05 45.52
CA LEU A 15 33.19 -105.93 45.14
C LEU A 15 32.61 -104.51 45.34
N LEU A 16 33.16 -103.69 46.26
CA LEU A 16 32.73 -102.31 46.46
C LEU A 16 33.21 -101.37 45.32
N ILE A 17 34.38 -101.63 44.75
CA ILE A 17 34.93 -100.85 43.63
C ILE A 17 34.20 -101.16 42.32
N ILE A 18 33.67 -102.37 42.15
CA ILE A 18 32.93 -102.76 40.94
C ILE A 18 31.47 -102.25 40.97
N PHE A 19 30.89 -101.98 42.15
CA PHE A 19 29.55 -101.38 42.27
C PHE A 19 29.55 -99.85 42.11
N THR A 20 30.64 -99.16 42.44
CA THR A 20 30.76 -97.70 42.24
C THR A 20 31.07 -97.30 40.79
N LEU A 21 31.52 -98.24 39.96
CA LEU A 21 31.76 -98.04 38.53
C LEU A 21 30.50 -98.23 37.66
N SER A 22 29.32 -98.53 38.24
CA SER A 22 28.09 -98.85 37.49
C SER A 22 26.95 -97.81 37.53
N THR A 23 27.12 -96.60 38.06
CA THR A 23 26.06 -95.56 38.02
C THR A 23 26.56 -94.15 37.70
N MET A 24 27.09 -93.95 36.49
CA MET A 24 27.11 -92.64 35.84
C MET A 24 25.86 -92.52 34.96
N GLY A 25 24.87 -91.75 35.42
CA GLY A 25 23.63 -91.46 34.70
C GLY A 25 22.73 -90.54 35.53
N CYS A 26 22.44 -89.37 34.99
CA CYS A 26 21.75 -88.25 35.64
C CYS A 26 20.39 -88.61 36.26
N TYR A 27 20.14 -88.14 37.48
CA TYR A 27 18.78 -87.92 37.99
C TYR A 27 18.60 -86.45 38.40
N THR A 28 17.61 -85.80 37.80
CA THR A 28 17.13 -84.45 38.14
C THR A 28 16.27 -84.45 39.40
N ARG A 29 16.26 -83.30 40.09
CA ARG A 29 15.68 -83.01 41.41
C ARG A 29 14.25 -83.54 41.65
N PRO A 30 13.95 -84.07 42.85
CA PRO A 30 12.57 -84.12 43.35
C PRO A 30 12.17 -82.82 44.05
N LYS A 31 10.92 -82.44 43.81
CA LYS A 31 10.20 -81.30 44.38
C LYS A 31 9.70 -81.65 45.79
N LYS A 32 9.83 -80.68 46.71
CA LYS A 32 9.26 -80.61 48.08
C LYS A 32 9.65 -81.75 49.03
N SER A 33 10.45 -81.48 50.07
CA SER A 33 10.53 -82.34 51.27
C SER A 33 11.24 -81.70 52.46
N GLY A 34 10.64 -81.87 53.65
CA GLY A 34 11.35 -82.10 54.92
C GLY A 34 11.87 -80.89 55.70
N ILE A 35 11.40 -80.75 56.95
CA ILE A 35 11.86 -79.76 57.96
C ILE A 35 13.35 -79.88 58.33
N LEU A 36 14.05 -80.91 57.81
CA LEU A 36 15.48 -81.16 58.03
C LEU A 36 16.38 -80.59 56.93
N ASP A 37 15.83 -80.08 55.82
CA ASP A 37 16.59 -79.40 54.75
C ASP A 37 16.86 -77.90 55.07
N PHE A 38 16.38 -77.41 56.21
CA PHE A 38 16.66 -76.04 56.70
C PHE A 38 17.94 -75.91 57.52
N MET A 39 18.62 -77.02 57.84
CA MET A 39 19.96 -76.96 58.40
C MET A 39 20.96 -77.07 57.25
N ASN A 40 21.28 -75.92 56.68
CA ASN A 40 22.42 -75.76 55.79
C ASN A 40 23.68 -76.13 56.59
N ILE A 41 24.08 -77.40 56.57
CA ILE A 41 25.29 -77.90 57.25
C ILE A 41 26.55 -77.17 56.75
N SER A 42 26.49 -76.56 55.56
CA SER A 42 27.50 -75.62 55.03
C SER A 42 27.65 -74.36 55.90
N ASN A 43 26.58 -73.88 56.55
CA ASN A 43 26.62 -72.70 57.42
C ASN A 43 27.11 -73.03 58.83
N PHE A 44 26.90 -74.26 59.33
CA PHE A 44 27.27 -74.64 60.71
C PHE A 44 28.76 -75.00 60.85
N VAL A 45 29.39 -75.54 59.80
CA VAL A 45 30.84 -75.80 59.81
C VAL A 45 31.62 -74.48 59.77
N SER A 46 31.15 -73.47 59.02
CA SER A 46 31.81 -72.15 58.93
C SER A 46 31.67 -71.31 60.21
N TYR A 47 30.60 -71.51 61.00
CA TYR A 47 30.37 -70.79 62.26
C TYR A 47 31.23 -71.31 63.42
N LEU A 48 31.70 -72.57 63.35
CA LEU A 48 32.55 -73.20 64.37
C LEU A 48 34.05 -73.16 64.05
N THR A 49 34.44 -72.80 62.82
CA THR A 49 35.85 -72.77 62.38
C THR A 49 36.52 -71.39 62.37
N GLY A 50 35.81 -70.30 62.71
CA GLY A 50 36.41 -68.96 62.75
C GLY A 50 37.04 -68.52 61.43
N THR A 51 36.50 -68.97 60.30
CA THR A 51 37.06 -68.65 58.98
C THR A 51 36.68 -67.23 58.62
N ALA A 52 37.65 -66.33 58.69
CA ALA A 52 37.52 -64.95 58.26
C ALA A 52 37.21 -64.86 56.75
N PHE A 53 36.42 -63.86 56.33
CA PHE A 53 35.93 -63.68 54.96
C PHE A 53 36.52 -62.42 54.31
N PRO A 54 36.71 -62.39 52.98
CA PRO A 54 37.11 -61.16 52.29
C PRO A 54 35.96 -60.14 52.30
N LEU A 55 36.31 -58.87 52.46
CA LEU A 55 35.39 -57.75 52.25
C LEU A 55 35.62 -57.17 50.86
N ASN A 56 34.54 -57.02 50.11
CA ASN A 56 34.57 -56.49 48.76
C ASN A 56 33.93 -55.10 48.71
N VAL A 57 34.32 -54.28 47.75
CA VAL A 57 33.64 -53.05 47.37
C VAL A 57 33.23 -53.17 45.91
N GLN A 58 31.97 -52.94 45.63
CA GLN A 58 31.43 -52.82 44.28
C GLN A 58 31.07 -51.35 44.03
N VAL A 59 31.70 -50.75 43.03
CA VAL A 59 31.44 -49.38 42.58
C VAL A 59 30.64 -49.43 41.29
N ASN A 60 29.43 -48.85 41.31
CA ASN A 60 28.57 -48.70 40.15
C ASN A 60 28.54 -47.22 39.71
N GLY A 61 28.47 -46.98 38.41
CA GLY A 61 28.24 -45.64 37.86
C GLY A 61 29.44 -44.68 37.91
N LEU A 62 30.64 -45.14 38.31
CA LEU A 62 31.86 -44.33 38.24
C LEU A 62 32.29 -44.16 36.77
N THR A 63 32.18 -42.94 36.24
CA THR A 63 32.44 -42.59 34.84
C THR A 63 33.61 -41.60 34.72
N ASN A 64 34.07 -41.33 33.49
CA ASN A 64 34.96 -40.20 33.16
C ASN A 64 36.35 -40.14 33.84
N SER A 65 37.00 -41.28 34.09
CA SER A 65 38.37 -41.37 34.64
C SER A 65 38.57 -40.70 36.01
N GLY A 66 37.48 -40.44 36.74
CA GLY A 66 37.54 -39.92 38.10
C GLY A 66 38.17 -40.91 39.07
N THR A 67 39.00 -40.42 40.00
CA THR A 67 39.58 -41.26 41.05
C THR A 67 38.70 -41.21 42.29
N LEU A 68 38.06 -42.34 42.63
CA LEU A 68 37.33 -42.54 43.87
C LEU A 68 38.23 -43.30 44.85
N ILE A 69 38.41 -42.76 46.05
CA ILE A 69 39.15 -43.43 47.13
C ILE A 69 38.19 -43.72 48.28
N VAL A 70 38.08 -45.00 48.63
CA VAL A 70 37.30 -45.48 49.77
C VAL A 70 38.22 -46.12 50.80
N GLU A 71 37.87 -45.98 52.08
CA GLU A 71 38.69 -46.47 53.19
C GLU A 71 37.86 -47.33 54.13
N LEU A 72 38.45 -48.46 54.55
CA LEU A 72 37.89 -49.33 55.57
C LEU A 72 38.26 -48.82 56.96
N GLY A 73 37.28 -48.33 57.72
CA GLY A 73 37.51 -47.64 58.99
C GLY A 73 38.20 -48.46 60.09
N SER A 74 38.16 -49.79 60.02
CA SER A 74 38.80 -50.67 61.01
C SER A 74 40.31 -50.86 60.80
N THR A 75 40.83 -50.57 59.60
CA THR A 75 42.22 -50.83 59.23
C THR A 75 42.92 -49.63 58.60
N GLY A 76 42.17 -48.65 58.10
CA GLY A 76 42.70 -47.56 57.29
C GLY A 76 43.14 -48.00 55.88
N GLU A 77 42.85 -49.25 55.48
CA GLU A 77 43.15 -49.74 54.13
C GLU A 77 42.28 -49.00 53.10
N GLN A 78 42.90 -48.53 52.03
CA GLN A 78 42.25 -47.75 50.98
C GLN A 78 42.19 -48.54 49.67
N LEU A 79 41.02 -48.51 49.01
CA LEU A 79 40.85 -48.98 47.65
C LEU A 79 40.63 -47.78 46.73
N THR A 80 41.30 -47.82 45.58
CA THR A 80 41.24 -46.74 44.57
C THR A 80 40.56 -47.27 43.31
N PHE A 81 39.50 -46.60 42.89
CA PHE A 81 38.75 -46.93 41.68
C PHE A 81 38.91 -45.81 40.66
N SER A 82 39.29 -46.17 39.41
CA SER A 82 39.33 -45.25 38.26
C SER A 82 38.20 -45.49 37.25
N ALA A 83 37.41 -46.55 37.46
CA ALA A 83 36.23 -46.91 36.71
C ALA A 83 35.29 -47.77 37.58
N ALA A 84 34.04 -47.92 37.16
CA ALA A 84 33.12 -48.87 37.80
C ALA A 84 33.68 -50.29 37.78
N GLY A 85 33.52 -51.03 38.88
CA GLY A 85 34.11 -52.34 39.06
C GLY A 85 34.03 -52.81 40.49
N SER A 86 34.61 -53.98 40.75
CA SER A 86 34.71 -54.54 42.09
C SER A 86 36.16 -54.74 42.46
N ASP A 87 36.51 -54.44 43.71
CA ASP A 87 37.81 -54.75 44.28
C ASP A 87 37.65 -55.24 45.72
N SER A 88 38.70 -55.85 46.29
CA SER A 88 38.67 -56.51 47.58
C SER A 88 39.79 -56.00 48.47
N PHE A 89 39.51 -55.84 49.76
CA PHE A 89 40.55 -55.61 50.76
C PHE A 89 41.43 -56.85 50.91
N SER A 90 42.71 -56.65 51.20
CA SER A 90 43.71 -57.74 51.25
C SER A 90 43.58 -58.64 52.50
N GLY A 91 42.91 -58.14 53.54
CA GLY A 91 42.65 -58.86 54.78
C GLY A 91 41.45 -59.81 54.72
N TYR A 92 41.39 -60.72 55.69
CA TYR A 92 40.19 -61.48 56.00
C TYR A 92 39.62 -60.99 57.34
N TYR A 93 38.31 -60.88 57.41
CA TYR A 93 37.60 -60.22 58.49
C TYR A 93 36.61 -61.16 59.19
N ASP A 94 36.46 -61.00 60.50
CA ASP A 94 35.63 -61.88 61.31
C ASP A 94 34.13 -61.67 61.03
N PRO A 95 33.35 -62.76 60.90
CA PRO A 95 31.91 -62.64 60.73
C PRO A 95 31.23 -62.09 61.99
N ASN A 96 30.05 -61.48 61.80
CA ASN A 96 29.21 -60.84 62.83
C ASN A 96 29.80 -59.55 63.46
N ILE A 97 30.86 -58.99 62.88
CA ILE A 97 31.35 -57.64 63.18
C ILE A 97 30.75 -56.64 62.17
N VAL A 98 30.47 -55.41 62.63
CA VAL A 98 30.07 -54.29 61.76
C VAL A 98 31.33 -53.58 61.29
N TYR A 99 31.54 -53.56 59.98
CA TYR A 99 32.60 -52.81 59.33
C TYR A 99 32.04 -51.52 58.72
N THR A 100 32.82 -50.46 58.76
CA THR A 100 32.43 -49.15 58.22
C THR A 100 33.29 -48.77 57.03
N LEU A 101 32.66 -48.25 55.98
CA LEU A 101 33.33 -47.71 54.81
C LEU A 101 33.10 -46.20 54.74
N SER A 102 34.16 -45.44 54.46
CA SER A 102 34.10 -43.99 54.21
C SER A 102 34.63 -43.67 52.82
N ILE A 103 34.10 -42.61 52.20
CA ILE A 103 34.68 -42.01 50.99
C ILE A 103 35.66 -40.94 51.44
N ILE A 104 36.94 -41.12 51.11
CA ILE A 104 38.01 -40.16 51.45
C ILE A 104 38.21 -39.15 50.32
N THR A 105 37.96 -39.55 49.07
CA THR A 105 38.07 -38.65 47.92
C THR A 105 36.94 -38.95 46.93
N GLN A 106 36.08 -37.95 46.69
CA GLN A 106 35.09 -37.99 45.62
C GLN A 106 35.79 -37.87 44.25
N PRO A 107 35.23 -38.46 43.19
CA PRO A 107 35.83 -38.39 41.87
C PRO A 107 35.79 -36.96 41.31
N SER A 108 36.97 -36.37 41.07
CA SER A 108 37.09 -35.11 40.32
C SER A 108 36.86 -35.39 38.84
N THR A 109 35.63 -35.13 38.39
CA THR A 109 35.13 -35.41 37.03
C THR A 109 34.42 -34.18 36.48
N LEU A 110 34.26 -34.12 35.17
CA LEU A 110 33.48 -33.09 34.49
C LEU A 110 32.54 -33.77 33.48
N PRO A 111 31.21 -33.82 33.72
CA PRO A 111 30.45 -33.23 34.84
C PRO A 111 30.86 -33.73 36.24
N THR A 112 30.62 -32.93 37.28
CA THR A 112 30.86 -33.36 38.67
C THR A 112 30.02 -34.59 39.00
N GLN A 113 30.67 -35.62 39.55
CA GLN A 113 30.02 -36.84 40.00
C GLN A 113 30.08 -36.96 41.53
N THR A 114 28.98 -37.42 42.13
CA THR A 114 28.91 -37.71 43.57
C THR A 114 28.68 -39.20 43.80
N CYS A 115 29.57 -39.81 44.56
CA CYS A 115 29.45 -41.20 45.00
C CYS A 115 28.86 -41.27 46.40
N VAL A 116 27.96 -42.22 46.63
CA VAL A 116 27.34 -42.49 47.93
C VAL A 116 27.44 -43.97 48.24
N ILE A 117 27.86 -44.29 49.46
CA ILE A 117 27.89 -45.68 49.94
C ILE A 117 26.47 -46.05 50.35
N SER A 118 25.92 -47.11 49.74
CA SER A 118 24.54 -47.53 49.99
C SER A 118 24.38 -48.25 51.32
N ASN A 119 25.42 -48.96 51.75
CA ASN A 119 25.48 -49.72 52.98
C ASN A 119 26.76 -49.35 53.77
N PRO A 120 26.90 -48.10 54.27
CA PRO A 120 28.13 -47.61 54.89
C PRO A 120 28.53 -48.35 56.17
N ASN A 121 27.58 -49.06 56.78
CA ASN A 121 27.81 -49.98 57.89
C ASN A 121 27.38 -51.39 57.43
N LEU A 122 28.34 -52.28 57.22
CA LEU A 122 28.11 -53.63 56.75
C LEU A 122 28.36 -54.64 57.88
N THR A 123 27.32 -55.36 58.28
CA THR A 123 27.49 -56.54 59.14
C THR A 123 27.97 -57.71 58.30
N LEU A 124 29.21 -58.14 58.51
CA LEU A 124 29.80 -59.21 57.71
C LEU A 124 29.14 -60.55 58.04
N THR A 125 28.48 -61.13 57.05
CA THR A 125 27.87 -62.47 57.14
C THR A 125 28.13 -63.24 55.87
N PHE A 126 27.87 -64.55 55.86
CA PHE A 126 28.05 -65.39 54.67
C PHE A 126 27.25 -64.90 53.44
N ALA A 127 26.13 -64.18 53.67
CA ALA A 127 25.29 -63.64 52.61
C ALA A 127 25.62 -62.18 52.23
N SER A 128 26.47 -61.50 53.01
CA SER A 128 26.67 -60.05 52.92
C SER A 128 28.14 -59.70 53.16
N THR A 129 28.91 -59.69 52.07
CA THR A 129 30.37 -59.48 52.07
C THR A 129 30.82 -58.25 51.27
N THR A 130 29.88 -57.50 50.68
CA THR A 130 30.17 -56.46 49.69
C THR A 130 29.57 -55.11 50.10
N PHE A 131 30.39 -54.07 50.16
CA PHE A 131 29.96 -52.69 50.15
C PHE A 131 29.56 -52.27 48.74
N VAL A 132 28.47 -51.53 48.61
CA VAL A 132 27.99 -51.01 47.32
C VAL A 132 28.09 -49.50 47.33
N VAL A 133 28.91 -48.97 46.43
CA VAL A 133 29.06 -47.53 46.19
C VAL A 133 28.38 -47.21 44.87
N ASN A 134 27.46 -46.26 44.87
CA ASN A 134 26.78 -45.79 43.67
C ASN A 134 27.19 -44.36 43.38
N CYS A 135 27.70 -44.12 42.18
CA CYS A 135 28.10 -42.81 41.69
C CYS A 135 27.12 -42.32 40.62
N ALA A 136 26.77 -41.04 40.67
CA ALA A 136 25.91 -40.40 39.69
C ALA A 136 26.42 -39.00 39.34
N GLU A 137 26.34 -38.64 38.06
CA GLU A 137 26.61 -37.29 37.59
C GLU A 137 25.54 -36.33 38.08
N ASN A 138 25.95 -35.13 38.50
CA ASN A 138 25.05 -34.07 38.92
C ASN A 138 24.61 -33.26 37.70
N TRP A 139 23.30 -33.09 37.54
CA TRP A 139 22.69 -32.33 36.46
C TRP A 139 21.81 -31.21 37.03
N TYR A 140 21.94 -30.02 36.45
CA TYR A 140 21.13 -28.85 36.78
C TYR A 140 20.52 -28.26 35.52
N LYS A 141 19.55 -27.36 35.68
CA LYS A 141 18.83 -26.76 34.55
C LYS A 141 19.31 -25.36 34.24
N ALA A 142 19.56 -25.11 32.96
CA ALA A 142 19.52 -23.76 32.40
C ALA A 142 18.08 -23.49 31.93
N ASN A 143 17.29 -22.83 32.78
CA ASN A 143 15.90 -22.46 32.52
C ASN A 143 15.84 -21.15 31.74
N VAL A 144 15.37 -21.17 30.51
CA VAL A 144 15.22 -19.99 29.65
C VAL A 144 13.74 -19.62 29.55
N THR A 145 13.37 -18.50 30.14
CA THR A 145 12.00 -17.96 30.07
C THR A 145 11.86 -17.03 28.86
N VAL A 146 10.92 -17.34 27.98
CA VAL A 146 10.65 -16.59 26.75
C VAL A 146 9.41 -15.74 26.90
N THR A 147 9.52 -14.44 26.60
CA THR A 147 8.40 -13.49 26.61
C THR A 147 8.32 -12.71 25.29
N GLY A 148 7.20 -12.03 25.04
CA GLY A 148 7.02 -11.15 23.88
C GLY A 148 6.79 -11.86 22.54
N ILE A 149 6.50 -13.16 22.51
CA ILE A 149 6.00 -13.84 21.29
C ILE A 149 4.50 -13.53 21.13
N ASP A 150 4.10 -13.16 19.91
CA ASP A 150 2.69 -12.93 19.60
C ASP A 150 1.85 -14.21 19.75
N SER A 151 0.64 -14.07 20.29
CA SER A 151 -0.26 -15.19 20.59
C SER A 151 -0.80 -15.89 19.34
N THR A 152 -0.75 -15.24 18.18
CA THR A 152 -1.18 -15.80 16.88
C THR A 152 -0.02 -16.44 16.11
N ASN A 153 1.19 -16.44 16.67
CA ASN A 153 2.35 -17.04 16.04
C ASN A 153 2.18 -18.56 15.85
N THR A 154 2.66 -19.04 14.70
CA THR A 154 2.63 -20.46 14.30
C THR A 154 4.01 -21.01 13.95
N THR A 155 5.08 -20.21 14.12
CA THR A 155 6.46 -20.56 13.76
C THR A 155 7.36 -20.67 14.99
N ASP A 156 8.35 -21.55 14.95
CA ASP A 156 9.22 -21.83 16.10
C ASP A 156 10.30 -20.76 16.31
N LEU A 157 10.44 -20.30 17.55
CA LEU A 157 11.70 -19.75 18.06
C LEU A 157 12.65 -20.92 18.34
N GLN A 158 13.87 -20.86 17.81
CA GLN A 158 14.94 -21.79 18.13
C GLN A 158 15.87 -21.20 19.19
N ILE A 159 16.18 -21.99 20.21
CA ILE A 159 17.07 -21.64 21.31
C ILE A 159 18.13 -22.73 21.38
N TYR A 160 19.39 -22.33 21.30
CA TYR A 160 20.52 -23.24 21.38
C TYR A 160 21.24 -23.07 22.72
N ASN A 161 21.69 -24.19 23.28
CA ASN A 161 22.72 -24.20 24.31
C ASN A 161 24.03 -24.72 23.71
N ASN A 162 25.11 -23.95 23.86
CA ASN A 162 26.44 -24.25 23.33
C ASN A 162 26.47 -24.55 21.81
N GLY A 163 25.50 -24.01 21.06
CA GLY A 163 25.39 -24.15 19.61
C GLY A 163 24.93 -25.52 19.09
N THR A 164 24.70 -26.52 19.95
CA THR A 164 24.36 -27.89 19.51
C THR A 164 23.06 -28.44 20.10
N ASP A 165 22.71 -28.10 21.33
CA ASP A 165 21.46 -28.56 21.95
C ASP A 165 20.34 -27.57 21.61
N LEU A 166 19.37 -28.01 20.80
CA LEU A 166 18.28 -27.19 20.30
C LEU A 166 16.98 -27.47 21.07
N LYS A 167 16.35 -26.40 21.55
CA LYS A 167 14.94 -26.40 21.96
C LYS A 167 14.15 -25.40 21.12
N THR A 168 12.89 -25.71 20.88
CA THR A 168 11.99 -24.82 20.13
C THR A 168 10.78 -24.42 20.95
N ARG A 169 10.19 -23.28 20.58
CA ARG A 169 8.95 -22.80 21.20
C ARG A 169 8.15 -21.88 20.28
N THR A 170 6.83 -22.05 20.23
CA THR A 170 5.91 -21.21 19.43
C THR A 170 5.21 -20.10 20.22
N SER A 171 5.33 -20.06 21.54
CA SER A 171 4.60 -19.13 22.42
C SER A 171 5.39 -18.76 23.68
N ASN A 172 4.90 -17.80 24.46
CA ASN A 172 5.56 -17.37 25.71
C ASN A 172 5.62 -18.49 26.76
N GLY A 173 6.74 -18.58 27.49
CA GLY A 173 6.97 -19.46 28.65
C GLY A 173 8.37 -20.07 28.67
N THR A 174 8.61 -21.09 29.50
CA THR A 174 9.96 -21.57 29.82
C THR A 174 10.36 -22.82 29.04
N VAL A 175 11.63 -22.89 28.62
CA VAL A 175 12.32 -24.10 28.17
C VAL A 175 13.50 -24.39 29.11
N SER A 176 13.88 -25.65 29.26
CA SER A 176 15.01 -26.03 30.12
C SER A 176 16.00 -26.91 29.35
N PHE A 177 17.28 -26.64 29.53
CA PHE A 177 18.40 -27.48 29.09
C PHE A 177 19.01 -28.15 30.31
N ASP A 178 19.23 -29.46 30.24
CA ASP A 178 19.94 -30.20 31.29
C ASP A 178 21.45 -30.03 31.02
N VAL A 179 22.17 -29.47 31.99
CA VAL A 179 23.60 -29.18 31.91
C VAL A 179 24.30 -29.80 33.11
N GLY A 180 25.35 -30.57 32.84
CA GLY A 180 26.15 -31.22 33.88
C GLY A 180 26.84 -30.19 34.77
N ASP A 181 26.98 -30.49 36.06
CA ASP A 181 27.66 -29.61 37.00
C ASP A 181 29.11 -29.36 36.61
N GLY A 182 29.54 -28.10 36.66
CA GLY A 182 30.85 -27.65 36.17
C GLY A 182 30.97 -27.47 34.65
N LEU A 183 29.97 -27.86 33.85
CA LEU A 183 29.98 -27.62 32.39
C LEU A 183 29.50 -26.20 32.03
N PRO A 184 29.98 -25.65 30.89
CA PRO A 184 29.51 -24.36 30.42
C PRO A 184 28.10 -24.45 29.84
N TYR A 185 27.37 -23.34 29.92
CA TYR A 185 26.19 -23.06 29.11
C TYR A 185 26.42 -21.78 28.32
N ASP A 186 25.82 -21.71 27.14
CA ASP A 186 25.83 -20.53 26.28
C ASP A 186 24.53 -20.48 25.48
N ILE A 187 23.61 -19.60 25.91
CA ILE A 187 22.29 -19.51 25.32
C ILE A 187 22.33 -18.56 24.12
N THR A 188 22.04 -19.09 22.95
CA THR A 188 21.98 -18.33 21.69
C THR A 188 20.63 -18.53 21.01
N ILE A 189 20.24 -17.53 20.22
CA ILE A 189 18.97 -17.52 19.48
C ILE A 189 19.25 -17.94 18.04
N GLY A 190 18.46 -18.89 17.55
CA GLY A 190 18.49 -19.36 16.17
C GLY A 190 17.46 -18.63 15.30
N THR A 191 16.63 -19.40 14.60
CA THR A 191 15.48 -18.84 13.89
C THR A 191 14.49 -18.20 14.85
N VAL A 192 13.95 -17.06 14.44
CA VAL A 192 12.93 -16.30 15.19
C VAL A 192 11.56 -16.46 14.54
N PRO A 193 10.46 -16.27 15.31
CA PRO A 193 9.12 -16.35 14.75
C PRO A 193 8.88 -15.31 13.64
N THR A 194 8.21 -15.71 12.56
CA THR A 194 7.96 -14.88 11.35
C THR A 194 6.48 -14.63 11.05
N VAL A 195 5.57 -15.23 11.80
CA VAL A 195 4.11 -15.07 11.64
C VAL A 195 3.51 -14.47 12.92
N PRO A 196 2.65 -13.43 12.83
CA PRO A 196 2.17 -12.76 11.62
C PRO A 196 3.21 -11.82 10.98
N SER A 197 4.28 -11.47 11.71
CA SER A 197 5.44 -10.75 11.19
C SER A 197 6.72 -11.18 11.92
N THR A 198 7.88 -10.74 11.40
CA THR A 198 9.19 -11.14 11.93
C THR A 198 9.46 -10.52 13.29
N HIS A 199 9.63 -11.37 14.30
CA HIS A 199 10.02 -10.97 15.64
C HIS A 199 11.52 -10.69 15.70
N THR A 200 11.91 -9.72 16.51
CA THR A 200 13.27 -9.46 16.95
C THR A 200 13.40 -9.95 18.39
N CYS A 201 14.29 -10.91 18.63
CA CYS A 201 14.51 -11.48 19.96
C CYS A 201 15.90 -11.15 20.49
N GLN A 202 16.03 -11.09 21.82
CA GLN A 202 17.30 -10.91 22.53
C GLN A 202 17.33 -11.71 23.83
N VAL A 203 18.52 -12.19 24.18
CA VAL A 203 18.80 -12.69 25.53
C VAL A 203 18.99 -11.47 26.42
N VAL A 204 18.12 -11.31 27.41
CA VAL A 204 18.06 -10.12 28.26
C VAL A 204 18.92 -10.27 29.52
N THR A 205 19.13 -11.51 29.94
CA THR A 205 20.00 -11.83 31.08
C THR A 205 21.47 -11.70 30.68
N SER A 206 22.26 -10.99 31.48
CA SER A 206 23.70 -10.86 31.30
C SER A 206 24.46 -11.40 32.52
N PRO A 207 25.42 -12.32 32.34
CA PRO A 207 25.87 -12.89 31.06
C PRO A 207 24.87 -13.94 30.50
N ALA A 208 24.85 -14.10 29.17
CA ALA A 208 24.08 -15.14 28.48
C ALA A 208 24.77 -16.53 28.48
N ASN A 209 25.99 -16.56 28.99
CA ASN A 209 26.83 -17.74 29.14
C ASN A 209 27.45 -17.78 30.54
N GLY A 210 27.89 -18.97 30.93
CA GLY A 210 28.52 -19.20 32.22
C GLY A 210 28.79 -20.67 32.44
N THR A 211 28.99 -21.05 33.71
CA THR A 211 29.21 -22.43 34.14
C THR A 211 28.18 -22.77 35.20
N ILE A 212 27.62 -23.97 35.14
CA ILE A 212 26.75 -24.48 36.21
C ILE A 212 27.59 -24.73 37.45
N ALA A 213 27.16 -24.17 38.59
CA ALA A 213 27.84 -24.31 39.88
C ALA A 213 26.84 -24.74 40.96
N ALA A 214 26.53 -26.04 40.99
CA ALA A 214 25.68 -26.69 41.99
C ALA A 214 24.24 -26.13 42.13
N ALA A 215 23.72 -25.41 41.13
CA ALA A 215 22.36 -24.87 41.13
C ALA A 215 21.83 -24.59 39.71
N ASP A 216 20.50 -24.56 39.57
CA ASP A 216 19.82 -24.13 38.34
C ASP A 216 20.10 -22.65 38.04
N VAL A 217 20.22 -22.33 36.76
CA VAL A 217 20.36 -20.95 36.26
C VAL A 217 19.08 -20.53 35.56
N ASN A 218 18.61 -19.31 35.83
CA ASN A 218 17.44 -18.74 35.17
C ASN A 218 17.87 -17.62 34.21
N LEU A 219 17.59 -17.81 32.93
CA LEU A 219 17.83 -16.86 31.85
C LEU A 219 16.50 -16.39 31.26
N GLN A 220 16.55 -15.26 30.58
CA GLN A 220 15.39 -14.66 29.95
C GLN A 220 15.68 -14.25 28.52
N ILE A 221 14.73 -14.56 27.62
CA ILE A 221 14.68 -14.09 26.25
C ILE A 221 13.42 -13.23 26.09
N SER A 222 13.57 -12.04 25.53
CA SER A 222 12.44 -11.20 25.12
C SER A 222 12.40 -11.11 23.60
N CYS A 223 11.23 -11.33 23.03
CA CYS A 223 10.91 -11.20 21.61
C CYS A 223 9.97 -10.02 21.33
N LEU A 224 9.82 -9.08 22.28
CA LEU A 224 8.91 -7.95 22.13
C LEU A 224 9.27 -7.13 20.88
N SER A 225 8.33 -7.08 19.94
CA SER A 225 8.56 -6.49 18.62
C SER A 225 7.35 -5.70 18.16
N LEU A 226 7.58 -4.64 17.39
CA LEU A 226 6.52 -3.97 16.65
C LEU A 226 6.03 -4.87 15.52
N MET A 227 4.73 -5.18 15.52
CA MET A 227 4.12 -6.12 14.58
C MET A 227 3.42 -5.41 13.42
N LYS A 228 2.68 -4.33 13.71
CA LYS A 228 1.86 -3.59 12.75
C LYS A 228 1.72 -2.13 13.19
N THR A 229 1.52 -1.21 12.24
CA THR A 229 1.11 0.17 12.51
C THR A 229 -0.22 0.50 11.80
N SER A 230 -0.76 1.71 11.99
CA SER A 230 -1.98 2.16 11.29
C SER A 230 -1.83 2.25 9.77
N VAL A 231 -0.61 2.22 9.25
CA VAL A 231 -0.33 2.20 7.82
C VAL A 231 0.49 0.94 7.49
N PRO A 232 0.32 0.34 6.31
CA PRO A 232 0.94 -0.94 6.01
C PRO A 232 2.45 -0.82 5.74
N VAL A 233 2.91 0.34 5.27
CA VAL A 233 4.29 0.60 4.88
C VAL A 233 4.68 2.06 5.15
N ALA A 234 5.98 2.32 5.25
CA ALA A 234 6.50 3.69 5.32
C ALA A 234 6.22 4.45 4.01
N GLY A 235 5.90 5.74 4.12
CA GLY A 235 5.53 6.61 3.00
C GLY A 235 4.06 6.53 2.57
N ALA A 236 3.28 5.62 3.18
CA ALA A 236 1.84 5.51 2.92
C ALA A 236 1.07 6.74 3.43
N PHE A 237 -0.14 6.94 2.89
CA PHE A 237 -1.01 8.03 3.31
C PHE A 237 -1.59 7.83 4.70
N PHE A 238 -1.73 8.91 5.46
CA PHE A 238 -2.29 8.88 6.81
C PHE A 238 -3.27 10.04 7.04
N PRO A 239 -4.50 9.80 7.52
CA PRO A 239 -5.49 10.86 7.74
C PRO A 239 -5.15 11.72 8.96
N SER A 240 -5.31 13.05 8.85
CA SER A 240 -5.14 13.97 9.98
C SER A 240 -6.22 13.76 11.06
N THR A 241 -7.31 13.08 10.76
CA THR A 241 -8.43 12.84 11.70
C THR A 241 -8.26 11.60 12.59
N LYS A 242 -7.16 10.84 12.46
CA LYS A 242 -6.96 9.58 13.20
C LYS A 242 -5.70 9.59 14.05
N ALA A 243 -5.72 8.80 15.13
CA ALA A 243 -4.54 8.49 15.91
C ALA A 243 -3.64 7.47 15.19
N MET A 244 -2.32 7.60 15.33
CA MET A 244 -1.37 6.60 14.84
C MET A 244 -1.23 5.50 15.88
N VAL A 245 -1.50 4.25 15.50
CA VAL A 245 -1.47 3.09 16.38
C VAL A 245 -0.28 2.21 16.02
N PHE A 246 0.51 1.85 17.02
CA PHE A 246 1.61 0.89 16.94
C PHE A 246 1.23 -0.35 17.74
N THR A 247 1.11 -1.49 17.09
CA THR A 247 0.71 -2.77 17.70
C THR A 247 1.93 -3.67 17.84
N PHE A 248 2.21 -4.09 19.07
CA PHE A 248 3.36 -4.93 19.42
C PHE A 248 2.92 -6.40 19.62
N SER A 249 3.90 -7.31 19.65
CA SER A 249 3.69 -8.74 19.90
C SER A 249 3.23 -9.05 21.33
N GLY A 250 3.47 -8.15 22.28
CA GLY A 250 3.09 -8.23 23.68
C GLY A 250 2.72 -6.88 24.29
N PRO A 251 2.34 -6.82 25.58
CA PRO A 251 2.02 -5.57 26.27
C PRO A 251 3.19 -4.58 26.19
N VAL A 252 2.87 -3.30 25.96
CA VAL A 252 3.90 -2.25 25.79
C VAL A 252 3.60 -1.03 26.65
N THR A 253 4.66 -0.42 27.18
CA THR A 253 4.63 0.82 27.97
C THR A 253 5.93 1.62 27.75
N GLY A 254 5.99 2.86 28.24
CA GLY A 254 7.23 3.64 28.31
C GLY A 254 7.74 4.24 27.00
N CYS A 255 7.01 4.07 25.90
CA CYS A 255 7.26 4.79 24.64
C CYS A 255 7.21 6.31 24.84
N SER A 256 8.22 7.00 24.30
CA SER A 256 8.27 8.46 24.16
C SER A 256 8.24 8.82 22.68
N LEU A 257 7.36 9.76 22.32
CA LEU A 257 7.37 10.37 21.01
C LEU A 257 8.48 11.41 20.94
N ASP A 258 9.35 11.30 19.94
CA ASP A 258 10.36 12.32 19.69
C ASP A 258 9.72 13.61 19.16
N ALA A 259 10.28 14.75 19.58
CA ALA A 259 9.88 16.08 19.16
C ALA A 259 11.07 16.95 18.72
N THR A 260 12.25 16.37 18.43
CA THR A 260 13.48 17.16 18.19
C THR A 260 13.66 17.75 16.76
N GLY A 261 12.73 17.58 15.83
CA GLY A 261 12.94 17.97 14.41
C GLY A 261 12.03 19.09 13.89
N GLY A 262 12.57 19.97 13.03
CA GLY A 262 11.80 20.77 12.06
C GLY A 262 11.89 20.12 10.67
N GLY A 263 10.76 19.98 9.97
CA GLY A 263 10.69 19.22 8.71
C GLY A 263 11.10 19.97 7.44
N PRO A 264 10.93 19.36 6.26
CA PRO A 264 10.42 17.99 6.01
C PRO A 264 11.50 16.87 6.06
N PRO A 265 11.18 15.63 6.52
CA PRO A 265 9.89 15.24 7.12
C PRO A 265 9.70 15.86 8.50
N TYR A 266 8.48 16.33 8.78
CA TYR A 266 8.13 16.97 10.05
C TYR A 266 7.98 15.91 11.15
N SER A 267 8.56 16.14 12.33
CA SER A 267 8.38 15.21 13.45
C SER A 267 6.95 15.31 13.99
N ALA A 268 6.27 14.18 14.14
CA ALA A 268 4.92 14.12 14.71
C ALA A 268 4.85 14.73 16.12
N GLY A 269 5.93 14.70 16.91
CA GLY A 269 5.96 15.34 18.24
C GLY A 269 5.92 16.86 18.21
N THR A 270 6.12 17.49 17.04
CA THR A 270 6.02 18.95 16.87
C THR A 270 4.63 19.41 16.45
N ALA A 271 3.66 18.50 16.29
CA ALA A 271 2.30 18.87 15.96
C ALA A 271 1.65 19.68 17.09
N SER A 272 0.66 20.49 16.72
CA SER A 272 -0.12 21.30 17.67
C SER A 272 -0.92 20.39 18.61
N GLY A 273 -1.22 20.89 19.82
CA GLY A 273 -1.99 20.13 20.80
C GLY A 273 -1.18 19.06 21.55
N SER A 274 0.15 19.18 21.57
CA SER A 274 1.11 18.37 22.34
C SER A 274 0.83 16.87 22.27
N PRO A 275 1.15 16.21 21.14
CA PRO A 275 0.89 14.80 20.95
C PRO A 275 1.52 13.92 22.03
N GLY A 276 0.72 13.00 22.55
CA GLY A 276 1.12 12.06 23.59
C GLY A 276 0.99 10.61 23.14
N VAL A 277 1.53 9.70 23.95
CA VAL A 277 1.39 8.25 23.77
C VAL A 277 0.48 7.70 24.86
N THR A 278 -0.57 6.98 24.46
CA THR A 278 -1.48 6.25 25.35
C THR A 278 -1.40 4.75 25.06
N TYR A 279 -1.79 3.91 26.02
CA TYR A 279 -1.59 2.46 25.92
C TYR A 279 -2.90 1.70 26.11
N ALA A 280 -3.09 0.65 25.31
CA ALA A 280 -4.18 -0.31 25.46
C ALA A 280 -3.67 -1.73 25.17
N GLY A 281 -3.31 -2.48 26.22
CA GLY A 281 -2.75 -3.82 26.07
C GLY A 281 -1.45 -3.82 25.26
N LYS A 282 -1.49 -4.38 24.04
CA LYS A 282 -0.34 -4.46 23.13
C LYS A 282 -0.16 -3.23 22.23
N THR A 283 -1.03 -2.23 22.31
CA THR A 283 -1.00 -1.08 21.40
C THR A 283 -0.52 0.20 22.10
N ALA A 284 0.38 0.92 21.44
CA ALA A 284 0.72 2.31 21.75
C ALA A 284 0.03 3.23 20.73
N VAL A 285 -0.81 4.14 21.22
CA VAL A 285 -1.62 5.07 20.41
C VAL A 285 -1.05 6.47 20.56
N VAL A 286 -0.64 7.05 19.44
CA VAL A 286 -0.03 8.38 19.35
C VAL A 286 -1.03 9.35 18.74
N ALA A 287 -1.36 10.43 19.45
CA ALA A 287 -2.29 11.45 18.99
C ALA A 287 -2.09 12.79 19.71
N PRO A 288 -2.44 13.93 19.08
CA PRO A 288 -2.68 15.19 19.78
C PRO A 288 -3.81 15.06 20.79
N THR A 289 -3.87 15.99 21.74
CA THR A 289 -4.95 16.09 22.75
C THR A 289 -6.35 16.18 22.14
N SER A 290 -6.47 16.82 20.98
CA SER A 290 -7.67 16.80 20.14
C SER A 290 -7.28 16.59 18.68
N LEU A 291 -7.91 15.62 18.02
CA LEU A 291 -7.84 15.47 16.57
C LEU A 291 -8.69 16.57 15.88
N PRO A 292 -8.31 17.03 14.68
CA PRO A 292 -7.27 16.50 13.80
C PRO A 292 -5.82 16.95 14.10
N TRP A 293 -4.84 16.25 13.54
CA TRP A 293 -3.43 16.66 13.47
C TRP A 293 -3.31 18.01 12.75
N SER A 294 -2.47 18.89 13.27
CA SER A 294 -2.16 20.19 12.65
C SER A 294 -0.74 20.63 12.99
N PHE A 295 -0.09 21.36 12.09
CA PHE A 295 1.30 21.80 12.22
C PHE A 295 1.40 23.32 12.07
N GLY A 296 0.66 24.05 12.91
CA GLY A 296 0.56 25.50 12.84
C GLY A 296 -0.13 25.98 11.56
N ALA A 297 0.52 26.85 10.80
CA ALA A 297 -0.01 27.41 9.55
C ALA A 297 0.30 26.58 8.30
N LEU A 298 0.91 25.41 8.45
CA LEU A 298 1.23 24.52 7.33
C LEU A 298 -0.03 23.85 6.77
N SER A 299 -0.09 23.73 5.44
CA SER A 299 -1.18 23.06 4.71
C SER A 299 -0.78 21.64 4.31
N PHE A 300 -1.71 20.69 4.45
CA PHE A 300 -1.54 19.33 3.95
C PHE A 300 -1.55 19.27 2.41
N PRO A 301 -0.94 18.24 1.78
CA PRO A 301 -0.26 17.09 2.40
C PRO A 301 1.11 17.44 3.00
N LEU A 302 1.52 16.71 4.05
CA LEU A 302 2.82 16.87 4.71
C LEU A 302 3.51 15.51 4.88
N ASP A 303 4.82 15.46 4.64
CA ASP A 303 5.64 14.32 5.05
C ASP A 303 5.89 14.39 6.55
N VAL A 304 5.37 13.41 7.29
CA VAL A 304 5.45 13.36 8.76
C VAL A 304 6.16 12.08 9.20
N VAL A 305 7.06 12.19 10.17
CA VAL A 305 7.76 11.04 10.75
C VAL A 305 7.34 10.84 12.21
N PHE A 306 6.98 9.60 12.54
CA PHE A 306 6.75 9.13 13.89
C PHE A 306 8.00 8.41 14.37
N ILE A 307 8.65 8.96 15.40
CA ILE A 307 9.83 8.36 16.01
C ILE A 307 9.48 8.04 17.46
N LEU A 308 9.40 6.75 17.77
CA LEU A 308 9.17 6.25 19.13
C LEU A 308 10.47 5.67 19.71
N THR A 309 10.76 6.06 20.94
CA THR A 309 11.90 5.57 21.72
C THR A 309 11.44 5.04 23.08
N GLY A 310 12.23 4.17 23.71
CA GLY A 310 11.96 3.71 25.08
C GLY A 310 10.78 2.73 25.25
N CYS A 311 10.12 2.32 24.17
CA CYS A 311 9.06 1.30 24.20
C CYS A 311 9.57 -0.01 24.81
N LYS A 312 8.87 -0.52 25.83
CA LYS A 312 9.26 -1.75 26.54
C LYS A 312 8.07 -2.49 27.14
N ASP A 313 8.28 -3.77 27.43
CA ASP A 313 7.43 -4.52 28.36
C ASP A 313 8.03 -4.47 29.77
N ALA A 314 7.59 -5.38 30.66
CA ALA A 314 8.16 -5.51 31.99
C ALA A 314 9.61 -6.04 32.00
N VAL A 315 10.13 -6.51 30.86
CA VAL A 315 11.36 -7.28 30.73
C VAL A 315 12.42 -6.50 29.96
N ALA A 316 12.12 -6.06 28.75
CA ALA A 316 13.09 -5.51 27.81
C ALA A 316 12.50 -4.44 26.88
N LEU A 317 13.40 -3.69 26.24
CA LEU A 317 13.03 -2.77 25.15
C LEU A 317 12.52 -3.56 23.95
N ALA A 318 11.50 -3.01 23.28
CA ALA A 318 11.01 -3.54 22.00
C ALA A 318 12.08 -3.44 20.92
N ASN A 319 12.09 -4.38 19.97
CA ASN A 319 13.04 -4.42 18.84
C ASN A 319 14.50 -4.31 19.28
N ASN A 320 14.87 -4.90 20.42
CA ASN A 320 16.22 -4.82 21.02
C ASN A 320 16.70 -3.39 21.29
N GLY A 321 15.77 -2.46 21.53
CA GLY A 321 16.08 -1.04 21.76
C GLY A 321 16.31 -0.23 20.49
N ALA A 322 16.13 -0.81 19.31
CA ALA A 322 16.17 -0.07 18.06
C ALA A 322 15.05 0.99 18.02
N THR A 323 15.38 2.17 17.49
CA THR A 323 14.41 3.25 17.29
C THR A 323 13.33 2.82 16.32
N ILE A 324 12.07 3.00 16.72
CA ILE A 324 10.92 2.77 15.84
C ILE A 324 10.68 4.07 15.08
N SER A 325 10.87 4.03 13.76
CA SER A 325 10.68 5.19 12.88
C SER A 325 9.75 4.83 11.74
N LEU A 326 8.72 5.64 11.53
CA LEU A 326 7.72 5.47 10.48
C LEU A 326 7.44 6.81 9.82
N ASN A 327 7.74 6.93 8.54
CA ASN A 327 7.36 8.08 7.73
C ASN A 327 5.98 7.84 7.10
N VAL A 328 5.16 8.88 7.00
CA VAL A 328 3.85 8.87 6.33
C VAL A 328 3.63 10.17 5.55
N LYS A 329 2.75 10.10 4.54
CA LYS A 329 2.20 11.28 3.86
C LYS A 329 0.88 11.65 4.51
N MET A 330 0.91 12.60 5.44
CA MET A 330 -0.28 13.01 6.16
C MET A 330 -1.20 13.87 5.28
N MET A 331 -2.47 13.49 5.21
CA MET A 331 -3.51 14.15 4.42
C MET A 331 -4.49 14.88 5.32
N ASP A 332 -5.09 15.96 4.81
CA ASP A 332 -6.20 16.61 5.50
C ASP A 332 -7.47 15.75 5.44
N GLY A 333 -8.16 15.64 6.59
CA GLY A 333 -9.42 14.93 6.69
C GLY A 333 -9.30 13.40 6.76
N ASP A 334 -10.39 12.73 6.41
CA ASP A 334 -10.51 11.26 6.40
C ASP A 334 -9.88 10.67 5.12
N VAL A 335 -9.33 9.45 5.23
CA VAL A 335 -8.69 8.73 4.12
C VAL A 335 -9.25 7.31 4.04
N TYR A 336 -9.60 6.87 2.84
CA TYR A 336 -10.09 5.53 2.55
C TYR A 336 -9.42 4.91 1.32
N PHE A 337 -9.34 3.58 1.29
CA PHE A 337 -8.62 2.80 0.29
C PHE A 337 -9.54 1.80 -0.42
N ILE A 338 -9.41 1.75 -1.74
CA ILE A 338 -10.20 0.88 -2.62
C ILE A 338 -9.25 0.01 -3.43
N SER A 339 -9.33 -1.31 -3.27
CA SER A 339 -8.50 -2.29 -3.98
C SER A 339 -9.35 -3.11 -4.95
N ASP A 340 -8.91 -3.20 -6.20
CA ASP A 340 -9.53 -4.11 -7.17
C ASP A 340 -9.10 -5.54 -6.88
N THR A 341 -7.85 -5.79 -6.52
CA THR A 341 -7.35 -7.16 -6.36
C THR A 341 -7.79 -7.81 -5.04
N SER A 342 -7.72 -7.05 -3.95
CA SER A 342 -7.85 -7.57 -2.58
C SER A 342 -9.04 -7.02 -1.79
N GLY A 343 -9.76 -6.05 -2.35
CA GLY A 343 -10.82 -5.34 -1.64
C GLY A 343 -12.08 -6.17 -1.38
N ASN A 344 -12.79 -5.86 -0.30
CA ASN A 344 -14.11 -6.41 0.03
C ASN A 344 -15.00 -5.31 0.62
N ASP A 345 -16.23 -5.16 0.13
CA ASP A 345 -17.15 -4.11 0.59
C ASP A 345 -17.70 -4.31 2.02
N SER A 346 -17.37 -5.44 2.67
CA SER A 346 -17.63 -5.64 4.10
C SER A 346 -16.53 -5.03 5.00
N ASN A 347 -15.43 -4.55 4.42
CA ASN A 347 -14.28 -3.99 5.12
C ASN A 347 -14.54 -2.54 5.56
N SER A 348 -13.65 -1.99 6.41
CA SER A 348 -13.75 -0.60 6.88
C SER A 348 -13.27 0.46 5.87
N CYS A 349 -12.54 0.03 4.83
CA CYS A 349 -11.81 0.87 3.88
C CYS A 349 -10.71 1.75 4.51
N MET A 350 -10.40 1.65 5.81
CA MET A 350 -9.48 2.59 6.49
C MET A 350 -8.00 2.21 6.40
N ASP A 351 -7.69 1.00 5.93
CA ASP A 351 -6.33 0.44 5.80
C ASP A 351 -6.24 -0.26 4.43
N PRO A 352 -5.13 -0.16 3.68
CA PRO A 352 -4.95 -0.90 2.42
C PRO A 352 -5.20 -2.42 2.52
N SER A 353 -4.82 -3.04 3.64
CA SER A 353 -5.08 -4.46 3.94
C SER A 353 -6.54 -4.77 4.31
N ASP A 354 -7.34 -3.74 4.58
CA ASP A 354 -8.77 -3.79 4.88
C ASP A 354 -9.54 -2.83 3.94
N SER A 355 -9.12 -2.82 2.68
CA SER A 355 -9.63 -1.94 1.63
C SER A 355 -10.99 -2.42 1.12
N CYS A 356 -11.81 -1.49 0.64
CA CYS A 356 -13.10 -1.82 0.03
C CYS A 356 -12.94 -2.19 -1.44
N LYS A 357 -13.95 -2.87 -2.01
CA LYS A 357 -13.90 -3.36 -3.40
C LYS A 357 -14.46 -2.32 -4.37
N THR A 358 -15.55 -1.66 -4.02
CA THR A 358 -16.24 -0.70 -4.89
C THR A 358 -15.97 0.74 -4.45
N ILE A 359 -15.75 1.60 -5.43
CA ILE A 359 -15.47 3.03 -5.19
C ILE A 359 -16.62 3.70 -4.43
N GLN A 360 -17.88 3.39 -4.79
CA GLN A 360 -19.04 3.97 -4.11
C GLN A 360 -19.09 3.59 -2.63
N THR A 361 -18.65 2.39 -2.24
CA THR A 361 -18.60 1.98 -0.83
C THR A 361 -17.59 2.83 -0.05
N GLY A 362 -16.43 3.13 -0.64
CA GLY A 362 -15.48 4.08 -0.05
C GLY A 362 -16.03 5.49 0.04
N VAL A 363 -16.68 5.99 -1.02
CA VAL A 363 -17.32 7.31 -1.02
C VAL A 363 -18.42 7.43 0.03
N ASN A 364 -19.16 6.35 0.30
CA ASN A 364 -20.18 6.32 1.35
C ASN A 364 -19.61 6.48 2.77
N GLN A 365 -18.30 6.25 2.97
CA GLN A 365 -17.63 6.51 4.26
C GLN A 365 -17.36 8.01 4.49
N CYS A 366 -17.42 8.83 3.44
CA CYS A 366 -17.19 10.26 3.53
C CYS A 366 -18.34 10.97 4.27
N THR A 367 -17.99 11.77 5.27
CA THR A 367 -18.95 12.53 6.08
C THR A 367 -18.99 14.00 5.65
N SER A 368 -19.95 14.77 6.16
CA SER A 368 -20.06 16.21 5.92
C SER A 368 -19.19 17.07 6.83
N SER A 369 -18.56 16.48 7.86
CA SER A 369 -17.81 17.20 8.89
C SER A 369 -16.35 17.48 8.53
N SER A 370 -15.77 16.72 7.62
CA SER A 370 -14.38 16.89 7.21
C SER A 370 -14.19 16.57 5.72
N VAL A 371 -13.05 16.99 5.17
CA VAL A 371 -12.62 16.58 3.83
C VAL A 371 -12.42 15.06 3.82
N CYS A 372 -12.80 14.41 2.74
CA CYS A 372 -12.60 12.98 2.57
C CYS A 372 -11.73 12.71 1.35
N THR A 373 -10.73 11.84 1.47
CA THR A 373 -9.89 11.39 0.35
C THR A 373 -10.08 9.89 0.15
N VAL A 374 -10.42 9.48 -1.07
CA VAL A 374 -10.59 8.07 -1.45
C VAL A 374 -9.52 7.72 -2.48
N PHE A 375 -8.56 6.91 -2.08
CA PHE A 375 -7.52 6.38 -2.93
C PHE A 375 -7.98 5.09 -3.61
N VAL A 376 -7.73 4.97 -4.91
CA VAL A 376 -8.18 3.84 -5.71
C VAL A 376 -6.98 3.19 -6.40
N GLU A 377 -6.80 1.89 -6.16
CA GLU A 377 -5.79 1.05 -6.81
C GLU A 377 -5.99 1.05 -8.34
N GLY A 378 -4.91 0.84 -9.10
CA GLY A 378 -5.01 0.47 -10.50
C GLY A 378 -5.86 -0.79 -10.70
N GLY A 379 -6.73 -0.79 -11.69
CA GLY A 379 -7.70 -1.87 -11.90
C GLY A 379 -8.92 -1.46 -12.73
N ASP A 380 -9.83 -2.40 -12.97
CA ASP A 380 -11.05 -2.21 -13.76
C ASP A 380 -12.30 -2.19 -12.86
N TYR A 381 -12.85 -1.01 -12.64
CA TYR A 381 -14.05 -0.78 -11.82
C TYR A 381 -15.30 -0.66 -12.69
N ILE A 382 -16.08 -1.74 -12.73
CA ILE A 382 -17.26 -1.86 -13.59
C ILE A 382 -18.54 -1.52 -12.82
N ILE A 383 -19.23 -0.46 -13.23
CA ILE A 383 -20.56 -0.07 -12.74
C ILE A 383 -21.61 -0.92 -13.46
N SER A 384 -22.51 -1.53 -12.71
CA SER A 384 -23.47 -2.50 -13.24
C SER A 384 -24.77 -2.53 -12.42
N GLY A 385 -25.63 -3.52 -12.64
CA GLY A 385 -26.86 -3.68 -11.86
C GLY A 385 -26.66 -3.96 -10.38
N THR A 386 -25.53 -4.54 -10.00
CA THR A 386 -25.18 -4.86 -8.60
C THR A 386 -24.20 -3.86 -8.00
N THR A 387 -23.57 -3.04 -8.83
CA THR A 387 -22.54 -2.07 -8.42
C THR A 387 -23.04 -0.66 -8.70
N SER A 388 -23.34 0.09 -7.65
CA SER A 388 -23.87 1.46 -7.74
C SER A 388 -22.92 2.43 -8.44
N PRO A 389 -23.46 3.41 -9.20
CA PRO A 389 -22.65 4.51 -9.75
C PRO A 389 -22.05 5.37 -8.64
N ILE A 390 -20.97 6.07 -8.99
CA ILE A 390 -20.20 6.91 -8.07
C ILE A 390 -20.92 8.27 -7.92
N THR A 391 -21.27 8.65 -6.69
CA THR A 391 -21.98 9.89 -6.37
C THR A 391 -21.20 10.72 -5.36
N LEU A 392 -20.76 11.91 -5.77
CA LEU A 392 -20.07 12.86 -4.90
C LEU A 392 -21.03 14.01 -4.52
N ASN A 393 -21.53 13.99 -3.30
CA ASN A 393 -22.53 14.97 -2.82
C ASN A 393 -22.31 15.43 -1.37
N SER A 394 -21.19 15.07 -0.75
CA SER A 394 -20.88 15.50 0.62
C SER A 394 -20.47 16.97 0.68
N SER A 395 -21.09 17.74 1.58
CA SER A 395 -20.68 19.12 1.88
C SER A 395 -19.30 19.23 2.54
N GLY A 396 -18.73 18.11 3.01
CA GLY A 396 -17.36 18.02 3.51
C GLY A 396 -16.31 18.01 2.41
N GLY A 397 -16.70 17.70 1.16
CA GLY A 397 -15.77 17.51 0.05
C GLY A 397 -15.26 16.08 -0.06
N VAL A 398 -15.09 15.61 -1.31
CA VAL A 398 -14.59 14.26 -1.60
C VAL A 398 -13.53 14.35 -2.68
N ARG A 399 -12.32 13.91 -2.36
CA ARG A 399 -11.19 13.82 -3.27
C ARG A 399 -11.03 12.37 -3.70
N LEU A 400 -11.49 12.06 -4.89
CA LEU A 400 -11.39 10.74 -5.50
C LEU A 400 -10.12 10.71 -6.36
N LEU A 401 -9.15 9.88 -5.97
CA LEU A 401 -7.82 9.84 -6.58
C LEU A 401 -7.50 8.40 -7.02
N GLY A 402 -7.24 8.22 -8.32
CA GLY A 402 -6.98 6.92 -8.93
C GLY A 402 -5.53 6.71 -9.31
N SER A 403 -5.27 5.52 -9.81
CA SER A 403 -4.01 5.03 -10.34
C SER A 403 -2.90 4.79 -9.32
N PHE A 404 -3.25 4.21 -8.16
CA PHE A 404 -2.28 3.83 -7.14
C PHE A 404 -1.81 2.39 -7.29
N ASP A 405 -0.57 2.12 -6.86
CA ASP A 405 -0.10 0.76 -6.63
C ASP A 405 -0.89 0.05 -5.52
N SER A 406 -0.80 -1.28 -5.46
CA SER A 406 -1.53 -2.10 -4.48
C SER A 406 -1.16 -1.79 -3.02
N ALA A 407 -0.02 -1.13 -2.80
CA ALA A 407 0.42 -0.67 -1.49
C ALA A 407 0.03 0.79 -1.17
N PHE A 408 -0.59 1.51 -2.11
CA PHE A 408 -0.99 2.92 -1.99
C PHE A 408 0.14 3.86 -1.56
N THR A 409 1.33 3.64 -2.12
CA THR A 409 2.53 4.45 -1.86
C THR A 409 2.82 5.43 -2.99
N THR A 410 2.49 5.02 -4.22
CA THR A 410 2.86 5.72 -5.44
C THR A 410 1.65 5.81 -6.35
N GLN A 411 1.38 7.02 -6.83
CA GLN A 411 0.43 7.23 -7.91
C GLN A 411 1.19 7.16 -9.23
N ASP A 412 0.83 6.21 -10.09
CA ASP A 412 1.39 6.07 -11.43
C ASP A 412 0.27 5.89 -12.45
N LEU A 413 -0.02 6.98 -13.16
CA LEU A 413 -1.03 7.04 -14.22
C LEU A 413 -0.74 6.11 -15.40
N THR A 414 0.49 5.60 -15.53
CA THR A 414 0.90 4.70 -16.63
C THR A 414 1.10 3.27 -16.13
N GLY A 415 1.80 3.08 -15.02
CA GLY A 415 2.13 1.77 -14.47
C GLY A 415 1.00 1.07 -13.73
N THR A 416 0.11 1.83 -13.08
CA THR A 416 -1.00 1.29 -12.27
C THR A 416 -2.31 2.02 -12.53
N PRO A 417 -2.82 2.09 -13.76
CA PRO A 417 -3.94 2.95 -14.08
C PRO A 417 -5.28 2.41 -13.59
N THR A 418 -6.17 3.32 -13.21
CA THR A 418 -7.53 2.98 -12.80
C THR A 418 -8.54 3.29 -13.90
N ARG A 419 -9.38 2.31 -14.23
CA ARG A 419 -10.42 2.41 -15.24
C ARG A 419 -11.81 2.27 -14.62
N ILE A 420 -12.71 3.18 -14.97
CA ILE A 420 -14.12 3.17 -14.55
C ILE A 420 -14.98 2.97 -15.79
N VAL A 421 -15.80 1.92 -15.80
CA VAL A 421 -16.61 1.54 -16.96
C VAL A 421 -18.08 1.45 -16.58
N ASP A 422 -18.94 2.16 -17.29
CA ASP A 422 -20.38 1.93 -17.19
C ASP A 422 -20.78 0.71 -18.03
N ASN A 423 -21.45 -0.26 -17.41
CA ASN A 423 -22.01 -1.45 -18.06
C ASN A 423 -23.42 -1.75 -17.52
N ARG A 424 -24.12 -0.72 -17.04
CA ARG A 424 -25.52 -0.86 -16.62
C ARG A 424 -26.40 -1.15 -17.84
N ASN A 425 -27.51 -1.85 -17.65
CA ASN A 425 -28.49 -2.05 -18.73
C ASN A 425 -29.43 -0.82 -18.87
N VAL A 426 -30.25 -0.79 -19.92
CA VAL A 426 -31.15 0.35 -20.20
C VAL A 426 -32.14 0.62 -19.05
N ALA A 427 -32.67 -0.42 -18.40
CA ALA A 427 -33.60 -0.27 -17.28
C ALA A 427 -32.94 0.35 -16.03
N GLN A 428 -31.63 0.21 -15.90
CA GLN A 428 -30.82 0.81 -14.83
C GLN A 428 -30.36 2.24 -15.16
N CYS A 429 -30.75 2.75 -16.33
CA CYS A 429 -30.50 4.11 -16.80
C CYS A 429 -31.84 4.86 -16.96
N PRO A 430 -32.66 5.01 -15.89
CA PRO A 430 -34.03 5.49 -16.02
C PRO A 430 -34.10 6.86 -16.69
N GLY A 431 -33.15 7.76 -16.39
CA GLY A 431 -33.02 9.07 -17.02
C GLY A 431 -34.19 10.02 -16.75
N THR A 432 -33.89 11.26 -16.37
CA THR A 432 -34.93 12.27 -16.09
C THR A 432 -34.58 13.67 -16.59
N VAL A 433 -33.36 13.88 -17.09
CA VAL A 433 -32.86 15.22 -17.44
C VAL A 433 -32.85 15.43 -18.95
N LEU A 434 -32.18 14.57 -19.71
CA LEU A 434 -32.07 14.69 -21.16
C LEU A 434 -33.10 13.85 -21.89
N SER A 435 -33.42 12.66 -21.36
CA SER A 435 -34.55 11.77 -21.73
C SER A 435 -34.41 10.43 -20.99
N SER A 436 -35.22 9.42 -21.33
CA SER A 436 -35.02 8.04 -20.88
C SER A 436 -33.68 7.46 -21.36
N ASN A 437 -33.16 6.41 -20.72
CA ASN A 437 -31.91 5.73 -21.10
C ASN A 437 -30.68 6.65 -20.94
N GLU A 438 -30.60 7.30 -19.79
CA GLU A 438 -29.59 8.31 -19.48
C GLU A 438 -28.67 7.83 -18.32
N CYS A 439 -27.38 7.59 -18.59
CA CYS A 439 -26.40 7.07 -17.62
C CYS A 439 -25.04 7.78 -17.58
N ALA A 440 -24.45 7.86 -16.39
CA ALA A 440 -23.06 8.24 -16.18
C ALA A 440 -22.47 7.52 -14.95
N PRO A 441 -21.24 6.99 -15.03
CA PRO A 441 -20.63 6.27 -13.93
C PRO A 441 -20.27 7.19 -12.76
N ILE A 442 -20.03 8.48 -12.99
CA ILE A 442 -19.77 9.49 -11.94
C ILE A 442 -20.79 10.63 -12.01
N THR A 443 -21.40 10.97 -10.89
CA THR A 443 -22.27 12.14 -10.70
C THR A 443 -21.79 12.97 -9.52
N ILE A 444 -21.68 14.29 -9.72
CA ILE A 444 -21.20 15.26 -8.74
C ILE A 444 -22.30 16.30 -8.49
N THR A 445 -22.58 16.57 -7.23
CA THR A 445 -23.49 17.63 -6.76
C THR A 445 -22.77 18.44 -5.70
N ALA A 446 -22.15 19.56 -6.08
CA ALA A 446 -21.37 20.37 -5.15
C ALA A 446 -22.26 21.39 -4.41
N SER A 447 -22.52 21.14 -3.13
CA SER A 447 -23.30 22.05 -2.29
C SER A 447 -22.85 22.04 -0.84
N GLY A 448 -23.04 23.17 -0.15
CA GLY A 448 -22.84 23.29 1.29
C GLY A 448 -21.39 23.48 1.74
N MET A 449 -20.47 23.79 0.82
CA MET A 449 -19.04 23.97 1.13
C MET A 449 -18.71 25.36 1.72
N ALA A 450 -19.68 26.29 1.75
CA ALA A 450 -19.57 27.61 2.39
C ALA A 450 -18.37 28.46 1.93
N GLY A 451 -17.91 28.28 0.70
CA GLY A 451 -16.78 29.02 0.13
C GLY A 451 -15.41 28.42 0.48
N ASP A 452 -15.35 27.30 1.20
CA ASP A 452 -14.12 26.60 1.53
C ASP A 452 -13.60 25.75 0.35
N SER A 453 -12.58 26.25 -0.33
CA SER A 453 -11.97 25.58 -1.49
C SER A 453 -11.25 24.26 -1.15
N THR A 454 -10.93 24.00 0.12
CA THR A 454 -10.30 22.75 0.55
C THR A 454 -11.27 21.56 0.48
N LYS A 455 -12.58 21.86 0.54
CA LYS A 455 -13.70 20.91 0.44
C LYS A 455 -14.17 20.64 -0.98
N ALA A 456 -13.38 21.00 -1.99
CA ALA A 456 -13.74 20.72 -3.38
C ALA A 456 -13.98 19.21 -3.60
N HIS A 457 -15.00 18.89 -4.41
CA HIS A 457 -15.07 17.56 -5.00
C HIS A 457 -13.99 17.45 -6.05
N MET A 458 -13.09 16.47 -5.92
CA MET A 458 -11.99 16.26 -6.85
C MET A 458 -12.09 14.88 -7.48
N VAL A 459 -11.86 14.80 -8.79
CA VAL A 459 -11.72 13.54 -9.53
C VAL A 459 -10.42 13.61 -10.32
N GLN A 460 -9.48 12.71 -10.02
CA GLN A 460 -8.16 12.71 -10.64
C GLN A 460 -7.60 11.31 -10.88
N GLY A 461 -6.94 11.15 -12.03
CA GLY A 461 -6.13 9.97 -12.33
C GLY A 461 -6.94 8.76 -12.74
N PHE A 462 -8.04 8.97 -13.46
CA PHE A 462 -8.90 7.90 -13.96
C PHE A 462 -9.00 7.91 -15.49
N SER A 463 -9.23 6.72 -16.04
CA SER A 463 -9.83 6.55 -17.38
C SER A 463 -11.30 6.18 -17.22
N ILE A 464 -12.21 7.02 -17.70
CA ILE A 464 -13.65 6.94 -17.44
C ILE A 464 -14.40 6.74 -18.76
N PHE A 465 -15.18 5.66 -18.84
CA PHE A 465 -15.86 5.23 -20.06
C PHE A 465 -17.36 5.18 -19.84
N ALA A 466 -18.09 6.01 -20.58
CA ALA A 466 -19.53 5.88 -20.71
C ALA A 466 -19.89 4.69 -21.62
N ASP A 467 -21.08 4.14 -21.43
CA ASP A 467 -21.59 3.02 -22.22
C ASP A 467 -22.21 3.51 -23.55
N GLU A 468 -21.54 3.20 -24.66
CA GLU A 468 -22.00 3.56 -26.01
C GLU A 468 -23.24 2.79 -26.49
N THR A 469 -23.79 1.86 -25.71
CA THR A 469 -25.11 1.28 -26.01
C THR A 469 -26.26 2.17 -25.55
N LYS A 470 -26.00 3.17 -24.69
CA LYS A 470 -27.02 4.05 -24.12
C LYS A 470 -27.33 5.21 -25.05
N GLN A 471 -28.60 5.62 -25.10
CA GLN A 471 -29.01 6.75 -25.94
C GLN A 471 -28.42 8.05 -25.40
N ASN A 472 -28.40 8.22 -24.07
CA ASN A 472 -27.74 9.35 -23.43
C ASN A 472 -26.68 8.83 -22.44
N ALA A 473 -25.41 9.08 -22.74
CA ALA A 473 -24.30 8.53 -21.97
C ALA A 473 -23.23 9.59 -21.76
N PHE A 474 -22.81 9.78 -20.51
CA PHE A 474 -21.74 10.71 -20.16
C PHE A 474 -20.72 10.05 -19.24
N GLY A 475 -19.45 10.37 -19.36
CA GLY A 475 -18.42 9.89 -18.42
C GLY A 475 -18.60 10.50 -17.02
N ILE A 476 -18.81 11.82 -16.96
CA ILE A 476 -19.03 12.54 -15.70
C ILE A 476 -20.23 13.48 -15.84
N ARG A 477 -21.02 13.59 -14.77
CA ARG A 477 -22.05 14.63 -14.62
C ARG A 477 -21.80 15.54 -13.45
N ILE A 478 -22.07 16.82 -13.63
CA ILE A 478 -22.14 17.81 -12.56
C ILE A 478 -23.55 18.40 -12.57
N LEU A 479 -24.32 18.12 -11.52
CA LEU A 479 -25.73 18.47 -11.45
C LEU A 479 -25.99 19.42 -10.29
N ASN A 480 -26.67 20.54 -10.58
CA ASN A 480 -27.08 21.52 -9.58
C ASN A 480 -25.88 22.01 -8.74
N GLY A 481 -26.15 22.38 -7.48
CA GLY A 481 -25.17 22.87 -6.53
C GLY A 481 -25.42 24.33 -6.13
N ASP A 482 -24.44 24.94 -5.48
CA ASP A 482 -24.47 26.35 -5.09
C ASP A 482 -23.18 27.08 -5.50
N ALA A 483 -23.26 28.41 -5.58
CA ALA A 483 -22.16 29.26 -6.06
C ALA A 483 -20.95 29.30 -5.11
N ASN A 484 -21.07 28.74 -3.90
CA ASN A 484 -20.03 28.75 -2.87
C ASN A 484 -19.38 27.36 -2.73
N SER A 485 -19.49 26.53 -3.76
CA SER A 485 -18.98 25.16 -3.79
C SER A 485 -18.06 24.95 -4.99
N TYR A 486 -17.21 23.91 -4.93
CA TYR A 486 -16.08 23.73 -5.86
C TYR A 486 -16.03 22.29 -6.39
N VAL A 487 -15.80 22.15 -7.69
CA VAL A 487 -15.58 20.87 -8.38
C VAL A 487 -14.32 20.98 -9.22
N TYR A 488 -13.38 20.07 -8.99
CA TYR A 488 -12.11 19.96 -9.70
C TYR A 488 -12.02 18.62 -10.43
N ILE A 489 -12.00 18.65 -11.75
CA ILE A 489 -11.77 17.47 -12.59
C ILE A 489 -10.41 17.67 -13.24
N TYR A 490 -9.44 16.83 -12.88
CA TYR A 490 -8.03 17.05 -13.23
C TYR A 490 -7.31 15.78 -13.67
N ALA A 491 -6.52 15.84 -14.75
CA ALA A 491 -5.66 14.74 -15.19
C ALA A 491 -6.41 13.40 -15.38
N ASN A 492 -7.55 13.42 -16.06
CA ASN A 492 -8.33 12.24 -16.42
C ASN A 492 -8.40 12.04 -17.94
N TYR A 493 -8.68 10.80 -18.33
CA TYR A 493 -9.15 10.43 -19.67
C TYR A 493 -10.64 10.13 -19.58
N ILE A 494 -11.47 10.86 -20.31
CA ILE A 494 -12.93 10.78 -20.18
C ILE A 494 -13.53 10.57 -21.57
N SER A 495 -14.37 9.57 -21.71
CA SER A 495 -14.98 9.20 -22.98
C SER A 495 -16.49 9.02 -22.87
N GLY A 496 -17.22 9.60 -23.82
CA GLY A 496 -18.65 9.38 -24.02
C GLY A 496 -18.98 8.12 -24.85
N GLY A 497 -17.97 7.36 -25.26
CA GLY A 497 -18.08 6.14 -26.07
C GLY A 497 -16.87 5.97 -26.98
N GLU A 498 -16.34 4.75 -27.10
CA GLU A 498 -15.07 4.53 -27.80
C GLU A 498 -15.20 4.40 -29.32
N GLY A 499 -16.37 4.00 -29.82
CA GLY A 499 -16.56 3.68 -31.22
C GLY A 499 -15.92 2.34 -31.54
N GLY A 500 -16.68 1.26 -31.40
CA GLY A 500 -16.15 -0.08 -31.71
C GLY A 500 -17.17 -1.20 -31.64
N LEU A 501 -18.35 -0.96 -31.05
CA LEU A 501 -19.42 -1.95 -30.94
C LEU A 501 -20.40 -1.91 -32.13
N GLY A 502 -20.18 -1.02 -33.12
CA GLY A 502 -21.08 -0.86 -34.27
C GLY A 502 -22.47 -0.30 -33.92
N VAL A 503 -22.63 0.24 -32.72
CA VAL A 503 -23.90 0.77 -32.20
C VAL A 503 -23.99 2.27 -32.53
N GLU A 504 -24.19 2.59 -33.81
CA GLU A 504 -24.55 3.94 -34.24
C GLU A 504 -26.03 4.17 -33.95
N ASN A 505 -26.31 4.84 -32.83
CA ASN A 505 -27.67 5.20 -32.43
C ASN A 505 -27.95 6.61 -32.93
N ALA A 506 -28.73 6.75 -34.01
CA ALA A 506 -29.12 8.05 -34.56
C ALA A 506 -30.10 8.86 -33.67
N ALA A 507 -30.09 8.64 -32.35
CA ALA A 507 -30.87 9.34 -31.35
C ALA A 507 -30.03 9.62 -30.09
N GLY A 508 -30.40 10.67 -29.34
CA GLY A 508 -29.80 11.02 -28.06
C GLY A 508 -28.45 11.74 -28.12
N THR A 509 -27.91 12.03 -26.93
CA THR A 509 -26.68 12.80 -26.77
C THR A 509 -25.67 12.03 -25.93
N ARG A 510 -24.46 11.85 -26.46
CA ARG A 510 -23.34 11.22 -25.74
C ARG A 510 -22.18 12.19 -25.57
N GLY A 511 -21.40 12.04 -24.50
CA GLY A 511 -20.35 12.99 -24.21
C GLY A 511 -19.39 12.62 -23.10
N GLY A 512 -18.32 13.39 -22.94
CA GLY A 512 -17.38 13.20 -21.84
C GLY A 512 -17.96 13.75 -20.53
N ILE A 513 -18.25 15.04 -20.49
CA ILE A 513 -18.72 15.75 -19.31
C ILE A 513 -20.02 16.50 -19.60
N TYR A 514 -21.00 16.36 -18.70
CA TYR A 514 -22.26 17.11 -18.75
C TYR A 514 -22.49 17.92 -17.47
N LEU A 515 -22.69 19.23 -17.61
CA LEU A 515 -23.01 20.14 -16.52
C LEU A 515 -24.45 20.65 -16.68
N LEU A 516 -25.26 20.53 -15.64
CA LEU A 516 -26.63 21.02 -15.62
C LEU A 516 -26.86 21.91 -14.40
N SER A 517 -27.23 23.17 -14.65
CA SER A 517 -27.67 24.12 -13.63
C SER A 517 -26.71 24.23 -12.45
N SER A 518 -25.40 24.14 -12.73
CA SER A 518 -24.36 24.06 -11.71
C SER A 518 -23.68 25.41 -11.51
N PRO A 519 -24.07 26.20 -10.49
CA PRO A 519 -23.43 27.47 -10.20
C PRO A 519 -22.09 27.33 -9.47
N SER A 520 -21.69 26.14 -9.05
CA SER A 520 -20.40 25.90 -8.39
C SER A 520 -19.22 26.29 -9.29
N ASN A 521 -18.06 26.51 -8.69
CA ASN A 521 -16.83 26.69 -9.44
C ASN A 521 -16.38 25.34 -10.00
N ASN A 522 -16.76 25.07 -11.26
CA ASN A 522 -16.46 23.83 -11.96
C ASN A 522 -15.20 23.98 -12.81
N GLN A 523 -14.04 23.66 -12.24
CA GLN A 523 -12.76 23.67 -12.92
C GLN A 523 -12.47 22.30 -13.53
N ILE A 524 -12.34 22.28 -14.84
CA ILE A 524 -12.03 21.11 -15.64
C ILE A 524 -10.70 21.41 -16.32
N ASP A 525 -9.64 20.78 -15.85
CA ASP A 525 -8.27 21.19 -16.16
C ASP A 525 -7.38 20.01 -16.51
N THR A 526 -6.56 20.13 -17.56
CA THR A 526 -5.53 19.12 -17.88
C THR A 526 -6.15 17.73 -18.12
N ASN A 527 -7.35 17.64 -18.70
CA ASN A 527 -7.99 16.36 -19.05
C ASN A 527 -7.93 16.09 -20.56
N VAL A 528 -8.06 14.81 -20.91
CA VAL A 528 -8.41 14.37 -22.26
C VAL A 528 -9.88 13.99 -22.28
N ILE A 529 -10.67 14.71 -23.07
CA ILE A 529 -12.13 14.60 -23.08
C ILE A 529 -12.59 14.30 -24.50
N LYS A 530 -13.13 13.10 -24.67
CA LYS A 530 -13.73 12.61 -25.91
C LYS A 530 -15.25 12.65 -25.77
N GLY A 531 -15.92 13.11 -26.82
CA GLY A 531 -17.37 13.00 -26.99
C GLY A 531 -17.83 11.54 -27.04
N GLY A 532 -19.06 11.33 -27.48
CA GLY A 532 -19.52 10.00 -27.87
C GLY A 532 -19.11 9.61 -29.29
N PHE A 533 -19.53 8.40 -29.66
CA PHE A 533 -19.39 7.89 -31.01
C PHE A 533 -20.75 7.45 -31.55
N GLY A 534 -21.12 7.93 -32.74
CA GLY A 534 -22.30 7.46 -33.49
C GLY A 534 -23.66 7.82 -32.90
N ALA A 535 -23.74 8.74 -31.93
CA ALA A 535 -25.00 9.29 -31.40
C ALA A 535 -25.61 10.34 -32.36
N LEU A 536 -26.87 10.77 -32.15
CA LEU A 536 -27.42 11.92 -32.88
C LEU A 536 -26.56 13.18 -32.65
N SER A 537 -26.23 13.43 -31.38
CA SER A 537 -25.35 14.50 -30.95
C SER A 537 -24.21 13.94 -30.11
N SER A 538 -23.00 14.40 -30.38
CA SER A 538 -21.81 14.07 -29.59
C SER A 538 -21.17 15.36 -29.07
N SER A 539 -21.01 15.47 -27.76
CA SER A 539 -20.44 16.65 -27.13
C SER A 539 -19.41 16.25 -26.10
N ALA A 540 -18.13 16.60 -26.30
CA ALA A 540 -17.10 16.27 -25.32
C ALA A 540 -17.38 16.96 -23.97
N VAL A 541 -17.68 18.25 -24.01
CA VAL A 541 -18.23 19.00 -22.87
C VAL A 541 -19.55 19.63 -23.27
N TYR A 542 -20.61 19.31 -22.52
CA TYR A 542 -21.91 19.97 -22.63
C TYR A 542 -22.22 20.70 -21.32
N SER A 543 -22.28 22.03 -21.35
CA SER A 543 -22.64 22.87 -20.21
C SER A 543 -23.99 23.56 -20.45
N TYR A 544 -24.92 23.37 -19.52
CA TYR A 544 -26.23 24.01 -19.51
C TYR A 544 -26.42 24.83 -18.23
N ASN A 545 -26.61 26.14 -18.34
CA ASN A 545 -26.82 27.08 -17.24
C ASN A 545 -25.83 26.91 -16.06
N SER A 546 -24.56 26.65 -16.37
CA SER A 546 -23.54 26.31 -15.37
C SER A 546 -22.32 27.22 -15.48
N ASN A 547 -21.68 27.48 -14.34
CA ASN A 547 -20.34 28.07 -14.34
C ASN A 547 -19.35 26.99 -14.82
N VAL A 548 -18.44 27.33 -15.73
CA VAL A 548 -17.49 26.35 -16.29
C VAL A 548 -16.15 27.00 -16.61
N TYR A 549 -15.07 26.36 -16.17
CA TYR A 549 -13.70 26.74 -16.46
C TYR A 549 -13.00 25.56 -17.13
N LEU A 550 -12.87 25.62 -18.46
CA LEU A 550 -12.13 24.66 -19.27
C LEU A 550 -10.72 25.17 -19.47
N LEU A 551 -9.75 24.59 -18.79
CA LEU A 551 -8.36 25.02 -18.79
C LEU A 551 -7.47 23.90 -19.32
N ARG A 552 -6.61 24.16 -20.31
CA ARG A 552 -5.53 23.20 -20.65
C ARG A 552 -6.00 21.77 -20.96
N ASN A 553 -7.20 21.61 -21.53
CA ASN A 553 -7.73 20.29 -21.88
C ASN A 553 -7.50 19.98 -23.35
N ARG A 554 -7.40 18.69 -23.66
CA ARG A 554 -7.60 18.18 -25.00
C ARG A 554 -9.04 17.72 -25.13
N ILE A 555 -9.77 18.30 -26.07
CA ILE A 555 -11.21 18.13 -26.20
C ILE A 555 -11.53 17.68 -27.64
N SER A 556 -12.47 16.76 -27.83
CA SER A 556 -12.90 16.36 -29.16
C SER A 556 -14.34 15.90 -29.16
N GLY A 557 -15.16 16.48 -30.03
CA GLY A 557 -16.55 16.08 -30.22
C GLY A 557 -16.71 14.72 -30.89
N ASP A 558 -15.68 14.24 -31.59
CA ASP A 558 -15.66 12.92 -32.24
C ASP A 558 -16.86 12.69 -33.20
N LYS A 559 -17.24 11.44 -33.50
CA LYS A 559 -18.24 11.10 -34.52
C LYS A 559 -19.68 11.23 -34.01
N ALA A 560 -20.54 11.89 -34.78
CA ALA A 560 -21.98 11.95 -34.53
C ALA A 560 -22.77 11.92 -35.83
N VAL A 561 -24.05 11.55 -35.78
CA VAL A 561 -24.92 11.57 -36.97
C VAL A 561 -25.24 13.01 -37.39
N ASN A 562 -25.64 13.87 -36.45
CA ASN A 562 -26.05 15.24 -36.77
C ASN A 562 -25.05 16.29 -36.29
N ASP A 563 -24.79 16.38 -34.98
CA ASP A 563 -23.94 17.42 -34.41
C ASP A 563 -22.78 16.85 -33.61
N SER A 564 -21.56 17.30 -33.91
CA SER A 564 -20.35 17.02 -33.13
C SER A 564 -19.80 18.30 -32.54
N HIS A 565 -19.63 18.36 -31.22
CA HIS A 565 -19.14 19.53 -30.48
C HIS A 565 -17.94 19.15 -29.61
N SER A 566 -16.83 19.85 -29.75
CA SER A 566 -15.82 19.85 -28.68
C SER A 566 -16.42 20.45 -27.42
N VAL A 567 -16.97 21.66 -27.52
CA VAL A 567 -17.64 22.34 -26.41
C VAL A 567 -19.00 22.85 -26.86
N LEU A 568 -20.06 22.42 -26.16
CA LEU A 568 -21.41 22.95 -26.28
C LEU A 568 -21.77 23.72 -25.01
N LEU A 569 -22.04 25.01 -25.15
CA LEU A 569 -22.45 25.91 -24.08
C LEU A 569 -23.88 26.38 -24.35
N VAL A 570 -24.76 26.24 -23.36
CA VAL A 570 -26.14 26.72 -23.41
C VAL A 570 -26.41 27.49 -22.13
N ASN A 571 -26.49 28.82 -22.22
CA ASN A 571 -26.72 29.69 -21.06
C ASN A 571 -27.88 30.65 -21.32
N PHE A 572 -28.97 30.43 -20.59
CA PHE A 572 -30.14 31.30 -20.61
C PHE A 572 -30.14 32.32 -19.46
N ILE A 573 -29.20 32.19 -18.53
CA ILE A 573 -28.97 33.09 -17.41
C ILE A 573 -27.48 33.45 -17.34
N ASP A 574 -27.14 34.56 -16.68
CA ASP A 574 -25.75 34.97 -16.52
C ASP A 574 -24.95 33.94 -15.71
N ARG A 575 -23.92 33.39 -16.34
CA ARG A 575 -23.01 32.38 -15.83
C ARG A 575 -21.60 32.71 -16.27
N LEU A 576 -20.64 32.28 -15.46
CA LEU A 576 -19.23 32.46 -15.77
C LEU A 576 -18.76 31.32 -16.66
N VAL A 577 -18.26 31.69 -17.85
CA VAL A 577 -17.66 30.76 -18.80
C VAL A 577 -16.22 31.20 -19.06
N ALA A 578 -15.28 30.29 -18.87
CA ALA A 578 -13.89 30.47 -19.26
C ALA A 578 -13.41 29.23 -20.03
N VAL A 579 -12.99 29.43 -21.27
CA VAL A 579 -12.43 28.40 -22.14
C VAL A 579 -11.04 28.85 -22.56
N ILE A 580 -10.02 28.35 -21.87
CA ILE A 580 -8.66 28.89 -21.93
C ILE A 580 -7.62 27.78 -22.21
N ASN A 581 -6.75 28.00 -23.18
CA ASN A 581 -5.60 27.14 -23.50
C ASN A 581 -5.95 25.67 -23.80
N ASN A 582 -7.09 25.41 -24.43
CA ASN A 582 -7.50 24.05 -24.81
C ASN A 582 -7.13 23.75 -26.27
N THR A 583 -6.93 22.48 -26.58
CA THR A 583 -6.87 21.98 -27.97
C THR A 583 -8.16 21.23 -28.29
N MET A 584 -8.82 21.55 -29.41
CA MET A 584 -10.16 21.06 -29.72
C MET A 584 -10.25 20.38 -31.09
N ASN A 585 -10.89 19.21 -31.17
CA ASN A 585 -11.21 18.48 -32.41
C ASN A 585 -10.00 18.10 -33.30
N PHE A 586 -8.81 17.96 -32.73
CA PHE A 586 -7.63 17.56 -33.52
C PHE A 586 -7.83 16.22 -34.25
N ARG A 587 -8.48 15.24 -33.60
CA ARG A 587 -8.81 13.95 -34.23
C ARG A 587 -9.71 14.15 -35.44
N GLN A 588 -10.80 14.88 -35.26
CA GLN A 588 -11.78 15.13 -36.31
C GLN A 588 -11.18 15.93 -37.49
N TYR A 589 -10.14 16.72 -37.24
CA TYR A 589 -9.35 17.39 -38.26
C TYR A 589 -8.48 16.44 -39.08
N THR A 590 -7.84 15.46 -38.43
CA THR A 590 -6.82 14.58 -39.01
C THR A 590 -7.36 13.24 -39.52
N ASP A 591 -8.47 12.75 -38.99
CA ASP A 591 -9.09 11.47 -39.32
C ASP A 591 -10.42 11.68 -40.07
N GLY A 592 -10.39 11.50 -41.39
CA GLY A 592 -11.54 11.66 -42.26
C GLY A 592 -12.68 10.65 -42.03
N SER A 593 -12.48 9.62 -41.19
CA SER A 593 -13.56 8.69 -40.81
C SER A 593 -14.45 9.24 -39.69
N VAL A 594 -13.98 10.26 -38.97
CA VAL A 594 -14.71 10.92 -37.89
C VAL A 594 -15.56 12.03 -38.46
N THR A 595 -16.78 11.68 -38.85
CA THR A 595 -17.69 12.60 -39.54
C THR A 595 -18.90 12.98 -38.70
N SER A 596 -19.49 14.14 -39.00
CA SER A 596 -20.84 14.49 -38.57
C SER A 596 -21.56 15.35 -39.59
N THR A 597 -22.87 15.60 -39.49
CA THR A 597 -23.51 16.55 -40.43
C THR A 597 -22.98 17.97 -40.18
N PHE A 598 -22.89 18.38 -38.91
CA PHE A 598 -22.33 19.65 -38.46
C PHE A 598 -21.24 19.42 -37.41
N THR A 599 -20.18 20.20 -37.49
CA THR A 599 -19.02 20.07 -36.61
C THR A 599 -18.69 21.41 -35.98
N TYR A 600 -18.46 21.41 -34.68
CA TYR A 600 -18.25 22.61 -33.89
C TYR A 600 -17.02 22.43 -33.01
N GLY A 601 -16.08 23.36 -33.09
CA GLY A 601 -15.08 23.53 -32.03
C GLY A 601 -15.79 23.99 -30.76
N ILE A 602 -16.35 25.20 -30.80
CA ILE A 602 -17.19 25.75 -29.74
C ILE A 602 -18.54 26.14 -30.34
N ARG A 603 -19.61 25.59 -29.79
CA ARG A 603 -20.98 26.08 -30.02
C ARG A 603 -21.49 26.71 -28.73
N ASN A 604 -21.97 27.94 -28.84
CA ASN A 604 -22.51 28.68 -27.71
C ASN A 604 -23.90 29.24 -28.05
N GLU A 605 -24.86 28.95 -27.19
CA GLU A 605 -26.22 29.46 -27.25
C GLU A 605 -26.51 30.30 -26.00
N GLU A 606 -26.74 31.59 -26.21
CA GLU A 606 -27.00 32.57 -25.15
C GLU A 606 -28.38 33.20 -25.32
N ASN A 607 -29.25 33.13 -24.31
CA ASN A 607 -30.46 33.98 -24.24
C ASN A 607 -30.26 35.21 -23.35
N THR A 608 -29.18 35.23 -22.58
CA THR A 608 -28.72 36.37 -21.79
C THR A 608 -27.25 36.59 -22.11
N ALA A 609 -26.85 37.81 -22.45
CA ALA A 609 -25.47 38.12 -22.78
C ALA A 609 -24.61 37.99 -21.51
N LEU A 610 -23.74 36.99 -21.48
CA LEU A 610 -22.94 36.66 -20.30
C LEU A 610 -21.99 37.81 -19.96
N ILE A 611 -21.89 38.17 -18.68
CA ILE A 611 -21.00 39.26 -18.25
C ILE A 611 -19.54 38.77 -18.22
N LYS A 612 -19.35 37.49 -17.89
CA LYS A 612 -18.03 36.86 -17.72
C LYS A 612 -17.89 35.67 -18.66
N HIS A 613 -17.62 35.94 -19.93
CA HIS A 613 -17.41 34.92 -20.96
C HIS A 613 -16.08 35.14 -21.66
N TYR A 614 -15.15 34.21 -21.45
CA TYR A 614 -13.79 34.26 -21.97
C TYR A 614 -13.49 33.03 -22.84
N ILE A 615 -12.99 33.26 -24.05
CA ILE A 615 -12.47 32.23 -24.95
C ILE A 615 -11.09 32.69 -25.39
N ALA A 616 -10.04 32.13 -24.79
CA ALA A 616 -8.69 32.64 -25.01
C ALA A 616 -7.61 31.57 -25.17
N GLY A 617 -6.65 31.81 -26.05
CA GLY A 617 -5.47 30.94 -26.16
C GLY A 617 -5.79 29.51 -26.63
N ASN A 618 -6.94 29.26 -27.24
CA ASN A 618 -7.30 27.90 -27.66
C ASN A 618 -6.79 27.61 -29.07
N THR A 619 -6.52 26.33 -29.33
CA THR A 619 -6.35 25.78 -30.68
C THR A 619 -7.62 25.03 -31.06
N ILE A 620 -8.34 25.54 -32.05
CA ILE A 620 -9.68 25.07 -32.41
C ILE A 620 -9.68 24.58 -33.86
N TYR A 621 -9.87 23.28 -34.03
CA TYR A 621 -10.09 22.69 -35.35
C TYR A 621 -11.57 22.43 -35.60
N SER A 622 -12.00 22.53 -36.85
CA SER A 622 -13.32 22.08 -37.28
C SER A 622 -13.26 21.51 -38.69
N ASN A 623 -13.51 20.22 -38.82
CA ASN A 623 -13.51 19.48 -40.08
C ASN A 623 -14.46 18.27 -39.94
N GLY A 624 -14.69 17.54 -41.02
CA GLY A 624 -15.45 16.28 -40.96
C GLY A 624 -16.96 16.42 -41.15
N ALA A 625 -17.47 17.61 -41.50
CA ALA A 625 -18.87 17.80 -41.87
C ALA A 625 -19.23 17.07 -43.19
N ALA A 626 -20.13 16.10 -43.12
CA ALA A 626 -20.73 15.39 -44.24
C ALA A 626 -22.08 16.04 -44.61
N GLY A 627 -22.04 17.12 -45.38
CA GLY A 627 -23.22 17.79 -45.94
C GLY A 627 -23.67 19.07 -45.23
N GLY A 628 -23.26 19.29 -43.97
CA GLY A 628 -23.44 20.56 -43.26
C GLY A 628 -22.15 21.40 -43.22
N SER A 629 -22.06 22.30 -42.23
CA SER A 629 -20.94 23.25 -42.07
C SER A 629 -19.99 22.86 -40.94
N ASN A 630 -18.71 23.17 -41.12
CA ASN A 630 -17.69 23.09 -40.08
C ASN A 630 -17.53 24.47 -39.45
N TYR A 631 -17.89 24.64 -38.19
CA TYR A 631 -17.67 25.88 -37.45
C TYR A 631 -16.52 25.74 -36.46
N GLY A 632 -15.55 26.66 -36.49
CA GLY A 632 -14.59 26.79 -35.41
C GLY A 632 -15.29 27.26 -34.14
N ILE A 633 -15.86 28.46 -34.18
CA ILE A 633 -16.73 29.02 -33.14
C ILE A 633 -18.07 29.40 -33.76
N TYR A 634 -19.17 28.93 -33.16
CA TYR A 634 -20.54 29.30 -33.54
C TYR A 634 -21.27 29.85 -32.33
N MET A 635 -21.63 31.14 -32.38
CA MET A 635 -22.39 31.82 -31.34
C MET A 635 -23.80 32.13 -31.83
N THR A 636 -24.80 31.78 -31.03
CA THR A 636 -26.22 31.98 -31.37
C THR A 636 -27.03 32.51 -30.20
N GLY A 637 -28.18 33.13 -30.51
CA GLY A 637 -29.09 33.71 -29.53
C GLY A 637 -28.96 35.23 -29.47
N VAL A 638 -28.62 35.80 -28.31
CA VAL A 638 -28.49 37.25 -28.11
C VAL A 638 -27.14 37.81 -28.59
N ALA A 639 -27.04 39.14 -28.62
CA ALA A 639 -25.79 39.84 -28.86
C ALA A 639 -24.80 39.56 -27.71
N THR A 640 -23.88 38.62 -27.94
CA THR A 640 -22.91 38.17 -26.92
C THR A 640 -21.96 39.29 -26.47
N ASN A 641 -21.46 39.19 -25.24
CA ASN A 641 -20.35 40.01 -24.71
C ASN A 641 -19.02 39.24 -24.68
N ALA A 642 -18.94 38.07 -25.34
CA ALA A 642 -17.79 37.19 -25.24
C ALA A 642 -16.46 37.90 -25.56
N GLN A 643 -15.45 37.52 -24.80
CA GLN A 643 -14.08 37.99 -24.91
C GLN A 643 -13.27 36.89 -25.61
N ILE A 644 -13.18 36.98 -26.93
CA ILE A 644 -12.53 35.98 -27.79
C ILE A 644 -11.16 36.49 -28.19
N THR A 645 -10.09 35.98 -27.56
CA THR A 645 -8.75 36.53 -27.74
C THR A 645 -7.67 35.48 -27.99
N ASN A 646 -6.71 35.79 -28.87
CA ASN A 646 -5.50 34.99 -29.06
C ASN A 646 -5.75 33.49 -29.35
N ASN A 647 -6.82 33.15 -30.05
CA ASN A 647 -7.12 31.76 -30.44
C ASN A 647 -6.57 31.46 -31.85
N LEU A 648 -6.14 30.22 -32.08
CA LEU A 648 -5.94 29.66 -33.41
C LEU A 648 -7.21 28.92 -33.83
N ILE A 649 -7.81 29.31 -34.94
CA ILE A 649 -9.06 28.72 -35.44
C ILE A 649 -8.86 28.26 -36.87
N GLN A 650 -9.00 26.95 -37.09
CA GLN A 650 -8.85 26.33 -38.39
C GLN A 650 -10.12 25.58 -38.78
N ALA A 651 -10.75 25.98 -39.88
CA ALA A 651 -11.87 25.24 -40.46
C ALA A 651 -11.66 25.10 -41.98
N PRO A 652 -10.85 24.12 -42.41
CA PRO A 652 -10.55 23.92 -43.83
C PRO A 652 -11.75 23.34 -44.60
N GLY A 653 -11.68 23.41 -45.94
CA GLY A 653 -12.69 22.84 -46.84
C GLY A 653 -13.85 23.79 -47.13
N SER A 654 -14.61 23.53 -48.21
CA SER A 654 -15.62 24.46 -48.76
C SER A 654 -16.74 24.84 -47.79
N ASN A 655 -16.99 24.02 -46.77
CA ASN A 655 -18.06 24.20 -45.79
C ASN A 655 -17.55 24.77 -44.45
N GLY A 656 -16.26 25.14 -44.38
CA GLY A 656 -15.61 25.66 -43.19
C GLY A 656 -15.88 27.14 -42.94
N VAL A 657 -16.15 27.48 -41.68
CA VAL A 657 -16.35 28.84 -41.17
C VAL A 657 -15.58 28.98 -39.85
N CYS A 658 -14.69 29.95 -39.76
CA CYS A 658 -13.84 30.11 -38.57
C CYS A 658 -14.68 30.57 -37.38
N THR A 659 -15.39 31.69 -37.54
CA THR A 659 -16.29 32.20 -36.50
C THR A 659 -17.60 32.66 -37.12
N SER A 660 -18.73 32.26 -36.53
CA SER A 660 -20.05 32.68 -36.97
C SER A 660 -20.91 33.15 -35.79
N PHE A 661 -21.65 34.23 -36.00
CA PHE A 661 -22.61 34.79 -35.06
C PHE A 661 -24.01 34.79 -35.69
N SER A 662 -25.03 34.27 -35.00
CA SER A 662 -26.42 34.41 -35.49
C SER A 662 -26.92 35.85 -35.35
N THR A 663 -26.42 36.54 -34.32
CA THR A 663 -26.79 37.88 -33.91
C THR A 663 -25.52 38.69 -33.74
N THR A 664 -25.50 39.91 -34.27
CA THR A 664 -24.34 40.78 -34.15
C THR A 664 -23.94 40.95 -32.67
N PRO A 665 -22.65 40.73 -32.30
CA PRO A 665 -22.14 40.92 -30.95
C PRO A 665 -22.45 42.30 -30.38
N SER A 666 -22.44 42.40 -29.05
CA SER A 666 -22.69 43.67 -28.38
C SER A 666 -21.48 44.61 -28.49
N GLY A 667 -21.68 45.88 -28.13
CA GLY A 667 -20.61 46.87 -27.98
C GLY A 667 -19.51 46.50 -26.98
N SER A 668 -19.78 45.54 -26.08
CA SER A 668 -18.84 45.08 -25.05
C SER A 668 -18.05 43.83 -25.45
N ALA A 669 -18.39 43.20 -26.58
CA ALA A 669 -17.69 42.02 -27.08
C ALA A 669 -16.27 42.35 -27.55
N ILE A 670 -15.34 41.42 -27.35
CA ILE A 670 -13.97 41.54 -27.82
C ILE A 670 -13.64 40.36 -28.73
N PHE A 671 -13.05 40.67 -29.88
CA PHE A 671 -12.50 39.68 -30.82
C PHE A 671 -11.13 40.18 -31.29
N ARG A 672 -10.04 39.75 -30.64
CA ARG A 672 -8.69 40.32 -30.85
C ARG A 672 -7.59 39.25 -30.88
N GLY A 673 -6.60 39.40 -31.75
CA GLY A 673 -5.43 38.51 -31.80
C GLY A 673 -5.71 37.07 -32.24
N ASN A 674 -6.90 36.78 -32.76
CA ASN A 674 -7.24 35.43 -33.24
C ASN A 674 -6.66 35.19 -34.63
N SER A 675 -5.94 34.09 -34.82
CA SER A 675 -5.47 33.61 -36.12
C SER A 675 -6.53 32.73 -36.77
N LEU A 676 -7.02 33.12 -37.94
CA LEU A 676 -8.12 32.46 -38.65
C LEU A 676 -7.64 31.86 -39.98
N ASP A 677 -7.78 30.55 -40.13
CA ASP A 677 -7.46 29.81 -41.35
C ASP A 677 -8.70 29.09 -41.89
N CYS A 678 -9.39 29.74 -42.81
CA CYS A 678 -10.68 29.33 -43.37
C CYS A 678 -10.83 29.76 -44.84
N PRO A 679 -11.76 29.15 -45.60
CA PRO A 679 -12.04 29.54 -46.98
C PRO A 679 -12.33 31.04 -47.13
N SER A 680 -11.99 31.57 -48.32
CA SER A 680 -12.24 32.97 -48.65
C SER A 680 -13.70 33.37 -48.40
N GLY A 681 -13.90 34.48 -47.68
CA GLY A 681 -15.23 34.97 -47.31
C GLY A 681 -15.91 34.20 -46.17
N LYS A 682 -15.24 33.25 -45.50
CA LYS A 682 -15.79 32.46 -44.38
C LYS A 682 -14.97 32.57 -43.09
N THR A 683 -14.21 33.65 -42.95
CA THR A 683 -13.41 33.91 -41.75
C THR A 683 -14.28 34.35 -40.58
N VAL A 684 -15.11 35.38 -40.76
CA VAL A 684 -16.11 35.80 -39.76
C VAL A 684 -17.44 36.12 -40.44
N THR A 685 -18.52 35.53 -39.93
CA THR A 685 -19.88 35.74 -40.43
C THR A 685 -20.82 36.22 -39.33
N SER A 686 -21.74 37.13 -39.65
CA SER A 686 -22.91 37.44 -38.80
C SER A 686 -24.18 37.35 -39.64
N GLY A 687 -25.08 36.43 -39.28
CA GLY A 687 -26.18 36.01 -40.13
C GLY A 687 -25.68 35.45 -41.47
N ALA A 688 -26.25 35.92 -42.58
CA ALA A 688 -25.80 35.55 -43.94
C ALA A 688 -24.64 36.42 -44.47
N THR A 689 -24.21 37.43 -43.70
CA THR A 689 -23.24 38.43 -44.14
C THR A 689 -21.83 38.05 -43.67
N ASN A 690 -20.87 38.15 -44.59
CA ASN A 690 -19.45 37.96 -44.29
C ASN A 690 -18.82 39.32 -44.00
N PHE A 691 -17.94 39.37 -43.00
CA PHE A 691 -17.32 40.63 -42.58
C PHE A 691 -15.80 40.56 -42.67
N THR A 692 -15.22 41.64 -43.16
CA THR A 692 -13.77 41.80 -43.33
C THR A 692 -13.12 42.50 -42.15
N VAL A 693 -13.87 43.22 -41.31
CA VAL A 693 -13.37 43.95 -40.13
C VAL A 693 -14.35 43.86 -38.95
N PHE A 694 -13.87 43.56 -37.74
CA PHE A 694 -14.60 43.76 -36.47
C PHE A 694 -14.11 45.04 -35.76
N CYS A 695 -15.02 45.97 -35.46
CA CYS A 695 -14.72 47.20 -34.74
C CYS A 695 -14.96 47.01 -33.22
N SER A 696 -13.95 46.56 -32.48
CA SER A 696 -14.08 46.20 -31.04
C SER A 696 -14.52 47.34 -30.11
N GLY A 697 -14.41 48.62 -30.52
CA GLY A 697 -14.88 49.76 -29.72
C GLY A 697 -16.39 50.02 -29.83
N ASN A 698 -17.04 49.53 -30.88
CA ASN A 698 -18.48 49.71 -31.14
C ASN A 698 -19.23 48.38 -31.18
N GLY A 699 -18.55 47.23 -31.10
CA GLY A 699 -19.13 45.90 -31.25
C GLY A 699 -19.65 45.59 -32.65
N THR A 700 -19.31 46.41 -33.64
CA THR A 700 -19.89 46.33 -34.98
C THR A 700 -18.97 45.63 -35.96
N PHE A 701 -19.53 44.73 -36.76
CA PHE A 701 -18.85 44.23 -37.95
C PHE A 701 -19.02 45.20 -39.12
N ASN A 702 -17.94 45.41 -39.90
CA ASN A 702 -17.93 46.31 -41.05
C ASN A 702 -17.34 45.61 -42.28
N ILE A 703 -17.94 45.89 -43.44
CA ILE A 703 -17.50 45.42 -44.76
C ILE A 703 -16.52 46.40 -45.44
N THR A 704 -16.53 47.67 -45.03
CA THR A 704 -15.76 48.78 -45.59
C THR A 704 -14.99 49.50 -44.49
N GLY A 705 -13.84 48.95 -44.09
CA GLY A 705 -12.64 49.59 -43.49
C GLY A 705 -12.68 50.73 -42.45
N LEU A 706 -13.82 51.31 -42.08
CA LEU A 706 -13.92 52.52 -41.26
C LEU A 706 -14.16 52.18 -39.79
N CYS A 707 -13.29 51.37 -39.22
CA CYS A 707 -13.14 51.34 -37.76
C CYS A 707 -12.08 52.39 -37.38
N LEU A 708 -12.18 53.00 -36.20
CA LEU A 708 -11.04 53.74 -35.64
C LEU A 708 -9.82 52.80 -35.64
N VAL A 709 -8.66 53.24 -36.13
CA VAL A 709 -7.47 52.39 -36.37
C VAL A 709 -7.02 51.64 -35.11
N ALA A 710 -7.25 52.21 -33.92
CA ALA A 710 -6.97 51.55 -32.64
C ALA A 710 -7.94 50.41 -32.28
N ASN A 711 -9.07 50.28 -32.99
CA ASN A 711 -10.20 49.40 -32.68
C ASN A 711 -10.60 48.46 -33.84
N ALA A 712 -9.92 48.54 -35.00
CA ALA A 712 -10.20 47.81 -36.24
C ALA A 712 -9.48 46.46 -36.31
N PHE A 713 -10.19 45.33 -36.35
CA PHE A 713 -9.54 44.02 -36.51
C PHE A 713 -10.34 43.03 -37.35
N MET A 714 -9.85 42.79 -38.55
CA MET A 714 -9.74 41.48 -39.23
C MET A 714 -8.85 41.75 -40.46
N ASN A 715 -8.03 40.77 -40.81
CA ASN A 715 -7.04 40.75 -41.90
C ASN A 715 -6.88 42.07 -42.67
N ASP A 716 -5.79 42.79 -42.42
CA ASP A 716 -5.11 43.52 -43.47
C ASP A 716 -6.03 44.15 -44.55
N VAL A 717 -6.56 45.33 -44.26
CA VAL A 717 -7.04 46.19 -45.35
C VAL A 717 -5.92 47.13 -45.82
N LEU A 718 -4.70 47.07 -45.24
CA LEU A 718 -3.66 48.09 -45.42
C LEU A 718 -2.21 47.58 -45.59
N THR A 719 -1.85 46.38 -45.15
CA THR A 719 -0.51 45.77 -45.33
C THR A 719 -0.61 44.24 -45.49
N ALA A 720 -0.31 43.74 -46.70
CA ALA A 720 -0.26 42.34 -47.18
C ALA A 720 0.53 41.29 -46.35
N THR A 721 0.77 41.55 -45.07
CA THR A 721 1.70 40.85 -44.19
C THR A 721 0.99 40.42 -42.90
N ARG A 722 0.80 39.10 -42.74
CA ARG A 722 0.27 38.44 -41.52
C ARG A 722 1.10 38.68 -40.24
N SER A 723 2.30 39.25 -40.37
CA SER A 723 3.36 39.30 -39.36
C SER A 723 3.12 40.20 -38.14
N ASN A 724 2.02 40.95 -38.06
CA ASN A 724 1.72 41.85 -36.94
C ASN A 724 0.65 41.33 -35.96
N GLN A 725 0.14 40.10 -36.14
CA GLN A 725 -0.85 39.48 -35.24
C GLN A 725 -0.23 38.51 -34.23
N ASN A 726 1.09 38.51 -34.09
CA ASN A 726 1.79 37.69 -33.12
C ASN A 726 1.31 37.99 -31.69
N PHE A 727 1.46 37.00 -30.81
CA PHE A 727 1.13 36.96 -29.38
C PHE A 727 1.90 38.00 -28.52
N VAL A 728 2.05 39.25 -28.99
CA VAL A 728 2.83 40.31 -28.33
C VAL A 728 2.05 40.99 -27.19
N THR A 729 0.75 40.72 -27.06
CA THR A 729 -0.10 41.28 -25.99
C THR A 729 -0.63 40.19 -25.07
N THR A 730 -0.16 40.21 -23.81
CA THR A 730 -0.69 39.42 -22.70
C THR A 730 -2.18 39.73 -22.51
N PRO A 731 -3.08 38.73 -22.54
CA PRO A 731 -4.50 38.97 -22.27
C PRO A 731 -4.69 39.47 -20.84
N THR A 732 -5.01 40.76 -20.68
CA THR A 732 -5.41 41.32 -19.38
C THR A 732 -6.92 41.23 -19.27
N PHE A 733 -7.40 40.37 -18.37
CA PHE A 733 -8.82 40.26 -18.07
C PHE A 733 -9.18 41.08 -16.82
N ASN A 734 -10.35 41.72 -16.78
CA ASN A 734 -10.77 42.54 -15.65
C ASN A 734 -11.27 41.67 -14.46
N GLY A 735 -10.56 41.70 -13.33
CA GLY A 735 -11.08 41.40 -11.98
C GLY A 735 -11.26 39.92 -11.58
N TYR A 736 -10.18 39.22 -11.26
CA TYR A 736 -10.20 37.82 -10.80
C TYR A 736 -9.82 37.67 -9.31
N PRO A 737 -10.35 36.66 -8.59
CA PRO A 737 -10.02 36.43 -7.19
C PRO A 737 -8.60 35.86 -6.99
N PRO A 738 -7.91 36.18 -5.88
CA PRO A 738 -6.45 36.05 -5.75
C PRO A 738 -5.90 34.66 -5.36
N LEU A 739 -6.66 33.56 -5.47
CA LEU A 739 -6.27 32.25 -4.90
C LEU A 739 -6.08 31.12 -5.93
N GLN A 740 -5.80 31.43 -7.20
CA GLN A 740 -5.47 30.43 -8.22
C GLN A 740 -4.21 30.84 -9.02
N PRO A 741 -3.01 30.29 -8.72
CA PRO A 741 -1.74 30.71 -9.32
C PRO A 741 -1.68 30.52 -10.85
N TRP A 742 -2.44 29.56 -11.40
CA TRP A 742 -2.45 29.22 -12.82
C TRP A 742 -3.35 30.11 -13.70
N LEU A 743 -4.12 31.03 -13.11
CA LEU A 743 -4.89 32.05 -13.84
C LEU A 743 -4.10 33.36 -14.05
N SER A 744 -2.90 33.45 -13.50
CA SER A 744 -1.96 34.54 -13.78
C SER A 744 -1.33 34.34 -15.16
N LEU A 745 -1.95 34.89 -16.20
CA LEU A 745 -1.25 35.19 -17.45
C LEU A 745 -0.25 36.33 -17.19
N ASN A 746 0.81 36.06 -16.45
CA ASN A 746 2.01 36.89 -16.47
C ASN A 746 3.11 36.03 -17.08
N THR A 747 3.46 36.35 -18.34
CA THR A 747 4.83 36.12 -18.77
C THR A 747 5.70 36.95 -17.82
N ALA A 748 6.50 36.31 -16.98
CA ALA A 748 7.57 37.02 -16.31
C ALA A 748 8.40 37.71 -17.41
N THR A 749 8.41 39.04 -17.42
CA THR A 749 9.31 39.90 -18.23
C THR A 749 8.99 40.25 -19.70
N GLY A 750 7.76 40.10 -20.19
CA GLY A 750 7.34 40.79 -21.44
C GLY A 750 8.19 40.52 -22.71
N GLY A 751 8.85 39.37 -22.78
CA GLY A 751 9.59 38.92 -23.95
C GLY A 751 8.68 38.27 -25.00
N PRO A 752 9.09 38.23 -26.29
CA PRO A 752 8.36 37.50 -27.32
C PRO A 752 8.59 36.00 -27.13
N CYS A 753 7.80 35.36 -26.26
CA CYS A 753 7.77 33.90 -26.21
C CYS A 753 7.14 33.40 -27.53
N ASN A 754 7.98 32.87 -28.41
CA ASN A 754 7.52 32.08 -29.56
C ASN A 754 6.89 30.81 -29.00
N ILE A 755 5.56 30.69 -29.10
CA ILE A 755 4.83 29.47 -28.74
C ILE A 755 5.34 28.34 -29.64
N ALA A 756 5.97 27.32 -29.04
CA ALA A 756 6.62 26.22 -29.72
C ALA A 756 6.19 24.87 -29.11
N PHE A 757 5.98 23.91 -30.00
CA PHE A 757 5.34 22.60 -29.86
C PHE A 757 5.63 21.77 -28.59
N GLY A 758 4.56 21.09 -28.14
CA GLY A 758 4.55 20.02 -27.15
C GLY A 758 5.23 18.73 -27.60
N GLY A 759 5.51 17.87 -26.62
CA GLY A 759 6.30 16.65 -26.78
C GLY A 759 6.27 15.76 -25.54
N VAL A 760 5.10 15.44 -25.01
CA VAL A 760 4.96 14.41 -23.97
C VAL A 760 3.88 13.41 -24.40
N GLU A 761 4.30 12.18 -24.69
CA GLU A 761 3.44 10.98 -24.76
C GLU A 761 2.73 10.80 -23.42
N THR A 762 1.40 10.79 -23.41
CA THR A 762 0.65 10.88 -22.14
C THR A 762 0.25 9.53 -21.54
N SER A 763 0.55 8.38 -22.18
CA SER A 763 0.77 7.05 -21.53
C SER A 763 0.71 5.86 -22.51
N ALA A 764 1.48 4.81 -22.22
CA ALA A 764 1.53 3.58 -23.02
C ALA A 764 0.44 2.53 -22.70
N TYR A 765 -0.32 2.67 -21.60
CA TYR A 765 -1.23 1.61 -21.10
C TYR A 765 -2.68 1.71 -21.60
N LEU A 766 -3.09 2.78 -22.28
CA LEU A 766 -4.49 3.05 -22.66
C LEU A 766 -5.10 2.07 -23.70
N ASN A 767 -4.80 0.76 -23.71
CA ASN A 767 -5.21 -0.22 -24.73
C ASN A 767 -6.72 -0.23 -25.07
N SER A 768 -7.56 0.30 -24.18
CA SER A 768 -9.02 0.47 -24.36
C SER A 768 -9.49 1.90 -24.64
N PHE A 769 -8.64 2.93 -24.55
CA PHE A 769 -8.93 4.29 -24.99
C PHE A 769 -8.35 4.50 -26.38
N ASP A 770 -9.03 5.26 -27.23
CA ASP A 770 -8.63 5.47 -28.61
C ASP A 770 -7.16 5.97 -28.73
N PRO A 771 -6.27 5.19 -29.41
CA PRO A 771 -4.85 5.46 -29.55
C PRO A 771 -4.47 6.87 -29.97
N ILE A 772 -5.29 7.53 -30.80
CA ILE A 772 -5.00 8.87 -31.30
C ILE A 772 -5.04 9.94 -30.20
N TYR A 773 -5.64 9.63 -29.05
CA TYR A 773 -5.68 10.51 -27.88
C TYR A 773 -4.59 10.18 -26.84
N LYS A 774 -3.77 9.14 -27.05
CA LYS A 774 -2.64 8.74 -26.20
C LYS A 774 -1.35 9.47 -26.56
N LEU A 775 -1.17 9.68 -27.86
CA LEU A 775 -0.12 10.50 -28.41
C LEU A 775 -0.56 11.96 -28.30
N ASP A 776 0.33 12.88 -27.96
CA ASP A 776 0.16 14.27 -28.37
C ASP A 776 -0.11 14.29 -29.89
N ALA A 777 -0.68 15.36 -30.42
CA ALA A 777 -0.87 15.59 -31.85
C ALA A 777 0.49 15.62 -32.59
N VAL A 778 1.19 14.49 -32.69
CA VAL A 778 2.47 14.36 -33.38
C VAL A 778 2.33 13.27 -34.42
N ILE A 779 2.77 13.62 -35.62
CA ILE A 779 3.55 12.74 -36.52
C ILE A 779 4.21 11.63 -35.71
N GLY A 780 4.20 10.39 -36.21
CA GLY A 780 4.65 9.19 -35.51
C GLY A 780 6.14 9.09 -35.09
N ALA A 781 6.75 10.15 -34.55
CA ALA A 781 8.01 10.17 -33.80
C ALA A 781 8.18 11.53 -33.05
N PRO A 782 8.92 11.57 -31.91
CA PRO A 782 9.33 12.83 -31.28
C PRO A 782 10.16 13.67 -32.28
N ILE A 783 9.64 14.84 -32.67
CA ILE A 783 10.33 15.73 -33.61
C ILE A 783 11.18 16.72 -32.83
N THR A 784 12.47 16.76 -33.14
CA THR A 784 13.38 17.83 -32.68
C THR A 784 12.88 19.20 -33.12
N ARG A 785 12.87 20.18 -32.19
CA ARG A 785 12.57 21.61 -32.45
C ARG A 785 13.28 22.08 -33.73
N THR A 786 12.53 22.51 -34.76
CA THR A 786 13.13 23.13 -35.95
C THR A 786 12.66 24.58 -36.09
N THR A 787 13.55 25.46 -36.57
CA THR A 787 13.27 26.88 -36.85
C THR A 787 12.76 27.09 -38.28
N SER A 788 12.38 26.02 -38.97
CA SER A 788 11.89 26.04 -40.35
C SER A 788 10.47 25.51 -40.39
N SER A 789 9.63 26.04 -41.28
CA SER A 789 8.25 25.60 -41.56
C SER A 789 8.16 24.21 -42.20
N GLY A 790 8.97 23.26 -41.75
CA GLY A 790 9.09 21.90 -42.26
C GLY A 790 8.82 20.86 -41.17
N GLY A 791 7.61 20.32 -41.20
CA GLY A 791 7.03 19.28 -40.35
C GLY A 791 5.52 19.21 -40.67
N THR A 792 4.74 18.20 -40.27
CA THR A 792 3.28 18.14 -40.56
C THR A 792 2.45 19.14 -39.75
N THR A 793 2.99 20.34 -39.52
CA THR A 793 2.17 21.50 -39.22
C THR A 793 1.02 21.57 -40.22
N PRO A 794 -0.25 21.63 -39.76
CA PRO A 794 -1.40 21.81 -40.62
C PRO A 794 -1.14 22.88 -41.68
N SER A 795 -1.35 22.55 -42.95
CA SER A 795 -1.14 23.50 -44.06
C SER A 795 -1.97 24.76 -43.81
N GLY A 796 -1.31 25.90 -43.53
CA GLY A 796 -1.97 27.17 -43.24
C GLY A 796 -1.81 27.67 -41.79
N SER A 797 -1.33 26.84 -40.86
CA SER A 797 -0.74 27.34 -39.60
C SER A 797 0.68 27.81 -39.90
N ASP A 798 1.04 29.04 -39.53
CA ASP A 798 2.40 29.58 -39.70
C ASP A 798 3.43 28.90 -38.75
N GLY A 799 3.21 27.63 -38.38
CA GLY A 799 4.05 26.87 -37.45
C GLY A 799 3.69 27.03 -35.97
N TYR A 800 2.48 27.49 -35.63
CA TYR A 800 2.05 27.73 -34.26
C TYR A 800 0.86 26.83 -33.88
N SER A 801 0.93 26.17 -32.72
CA SER A 801 -0.21 25.55 -32.02
C SER A 801 -0.07 25.86 -30.53
N ILE A 802 -1.16 26.18 -29.86
CA ILE A 802 -1.21 26.26 -28.39
C ILE A 802 -1.63 24.87 -27.91
N GLY A 803 -0.65 24.10 -27.42
CA GLY A 803 -0.85 22.76 -26.87
C GLY A 803 -1.54 22.81 -25.50
N ALA A 804 -2.36 21.81 -25.21
CA ALA A 804 -3.05 21.71 -23.93
C ALA A 804 -2.11 21.37 -22.76
N PHE A 805 -0.98 20.70 -23.03
CA PHE A 805 -0.01 20.20 -22.04
C PHE A 805 1.39 20.76 -22.26
N GLU A 806 1.52 22.06 -22.55
CA GLU A 806 2.83 22.69 -22.74
C GLU A 806 3.59 22.80 -21.40
N LEU A 807 4.83 22.30 -21.38
CA LEU A 807 5.81 22.58 -20.35
C LEU A 807 6.63 23.79 -20.79
N ASP A 808 6.57 24.88 -20.03
CA ASP A 808 7.46 26.02 -20.23
C ASP A 808 8.92 25.57 -20.11
N ASP A 809 9.76 26.10 -21.00
CA ASP A 809 11.21 25.94 -20.90
C ASP A 809 11.71 26.56 -19.59
N PRO A 810 12.59 25.91 -18.81
CA PRO A 810 13.21 26.54 -17.64
C PRO A 810 14.03 27.81 -17.95
N GLY A 811 14.23 28.16 -19.23
CA GLY A 811 14.75 29.46 -19.66
C GLY A 811 13.71 30.60 -19.72
N CYS A 812 12.43 30.36 -19.40
CA CYS A 812 11.34 31.34 -19.41
C CYS A 812 10.92 31.83 -18.00
N PHE A 813 11.76 31.63 -16.98
CA PHE A 813 11.57 32.14 -15.62
C PHE A 813 12.06 33.57 -15.41
#